data_AF-A0A3B9SGB8-F1
#
_entry.id   AF-A0A3B9SGB8-F1
#
_cell.length_a   1.000
_cell.length_b   1.000
_cell.length_c   1.000
_cell.angle_alpha   90.00
_cell.angle_beta   90.00
_cell.angle_gamma   90.00
#
_symmetry.space_group_name_H-M   'P 1'
#
loop_
_entity.id
_entity.type
_entity.pdbx_description
1 polymer ?
#
loop_
_entity_poly.entity_id
_entity_poly.type
_entity_poly.pdbx_seq_one_letter_code
_entity_poly.pdbx_strand_id
1 'polypeptide(L)'
;AVWAEVTKYDLYVCKTRVTSDNANDILGNKKFSYDADNNILYIKGDHDYVSSDRPANMITSGIDDLTINVVNDSVIGFDASNFLMVENNTTITGAGKLTLKNLNIAYHSCGFGFVKDAKLTLKDINIDMQSLSCAAENNSVYDNFYSLKMINSQISATTRQAFLKDLDMLEFEDCAVTEPTDAVIDNANIYTNENGVLTPVKSVVITPQSGYNLVSGSKAYNLTVGGVDVWSYNADDILGDRHAKYDPDENVLYIYGDINYGIVNKIDGLTINVVNDSTIKLGGGTGISCQANTNITGEGTLSMTGTWNYEYGVSSYSGSTVNIENANIIINTGHGMLGDNYTPCKLTVKNSIIDITASAGSAIDFKDGGTIELQECAITTPASAVINKGMVYESDGSTLAQKVVIEPGYALKFESGAGLGSMRDVNVGKGKTYTLPDCTFAAPTDGHYYFKGWLINDTVYQAGAEITPTSDMTAVAQWQKYHFVKYYSDNNATQIKQNVINDGITTPLLSYESCNFTKPAYKDFDHWEIDGQEYKPGDKITVTKDTDVYAIYKDRLFAVSFDTAGLCTPPETQYIAYGGTVSDPGTPFAKGYTFVGWYSDSSFKDIYKINDFGNSMYAVNGDTVYYACFKKAVDDYVEVTGFDTNIHSGMSYYTKDILSVPDGANYQIGGIEWYASDGSWNNSQWDDGRVSFTAGKEYYAEILIKPNSGLTFGSGTINDKLVSLNDGQSLIDFDNSTFGSYSIYLRTKPVTALGSCEVLFMANGGTGNMDDVKVAQGTKFILPECAFTAPEGKYFVGWTRSNFGYEFDPVGEPIDVGESITPTANNMFFFAQWADKGDVNADGKITDADAALVLKYISGTTTLTSGQLEMAKMTGDDVVDMLDVIGILKNKTA
;
A
#
# COMPACT_ATOMS: atom_id res chain seq x y z
N ALA A 1 75.09 23.01 -4.78
CA ALA A 1 74.71 24.22 -4.01
C ALA A 1 73.30 24.58 -4.45
N VAL A 2 72.33 24.47 -3.53
CA VAL A 2 70.97 24.98 -3.77
C VAL A 2 71.09 26.49 -3.55
N TRP A 3 70.91 27.28 -4.61
CA TRP A 3 70.86 28.73 -4.48
C TRP A 3 69.55 29.04 -3.76
N ALA A 4 69.63 29.57 -2.53
CA ALA A 4 68.45 30.07 -1.84
C ALA A 4 67.85 31.19 -2.70
N GLU A 5 66.54 31.18 -2.91
CA GLU A 5 65.88 32.25 -3.63
C GLU A 5 66.00 33.55 -2.82
N VAL A 6 66.50 34.60 -3.47
CA VAL A 6 66.62 35.92 -2.87
C VAL A 6 65.22 36.53 -2.79
N THR A 7 64.63 36.50 -1.60
CA THR A 7 63.38 37.23 -1.31
C THR A 7 63.59 38.73 -1.58
N LYS A 8 62.67 39.33 -2.33
CA LYS A 8 62.66 40.76 -2.62
C LYS A 8 61.50 41.40 -1.86
N TYR A 9 61.81 42.37 -1.02
CA TYR A 9 60.80 43.11 -0.26
C TYR A 9 60.29 44.29 -1.08
N ASP A 10 59.08 44.76 -0.77
CA ASP A 10 58.52 45.96 -1.38
C ASP A 10 58.98 47.23 -0.65
N LEU A 11 60.30 47.35 -0.51
CA LEU A 11 60.97 48.43 0.18
C LEU A 11 62.20 48.85 -0.62
N TYR A 12 62.35 50.14 -0.81
CA TYR A 12 63.48 50.75 -1.49
C TYR A 12 64.08 51.85 -0.62
N VAL A 13 65.41 51.87 -0.51
CA VAL A 13 66.18 52.94 0.14
C VAL A 13 67.21 53.43 -0.86
N CYS A 14 67.20 54.73 -1.20
CA CYS A 14 68.13 55.33 -2.15
C CYS A 14 68.19 54.58 -3.50
N LYS A 15 67.02 54.25 -4.08
CA LYS A 15 66.83 53.37 -5.27
C LYS A 15 67.30 51.92 -5.11
N THR A 16 67.89 51.54 -3.98
CA THR A 16 68.32 50.16 -3.71
C THR A 16 67.12 49.36 -3.20
N ARG A 17 66.73 48.33 -3.96
CA ARG A 17 65.68 47.39 -3.52
C ARG A 17 66.19 46.57 -2.34
N VAL A 18 65.41 46.48 -1.28
CA VAL A 18 65.72 45.63 -0.14
C VAL A 18 65.40 44.18 -0.49
N THR A 19 66.34 43.30 -0.15
CA THR A 19 66.33 41.87 -0.42
C THR A 19 66.89 41.13 0.78
N SER A 20 66.63 39.83 0.87
CA SER A 20 67.19 39.00 1.95
C SER A 20 68.73 39.06 2.01
N ASP A 21 69.41 39.30 0.89
CA ASP A 21 70.88 39.40 0.83
C ASP A 21 71.44 40.70 1.39
N ASN A 22 70.75 41.83 1.23
CA ASN A 22 71.21 43.15 1.67
C ASN A 22 70.43 43.71 2.86
N ALA A 23 69.45 42.98 3.41
CA ALA A 23 68.62 43.45 4.52
C ALA A 23 69.45 43.92 5.74
N ASN A 24 70.57 43.25 6.05
CA ASN A 24 71.43 43.66 7.18
C ASN A 24 72.25 44.94 6.94
N ASP A 25 72.47 45.33 5.69
CA ASP A 25 73.21 46.53 5.29
C ASP A 25 72.79 46.96 3.87
N ILE A 26 71.70 47.71 3.79
CA ILE A 26 70.99 47.95 2.52
C ILE A 26 71.89 48.70 1.51
N LEU A 27 72.70 49.64 2.00
CA LEU A 27 73.55 50.50 1.18
C LEU A 27 75.05 50.13 1.26
N GLY A 28 75.41 49.07 1.99
CA GLY A 28 76.81 48.67 2.20
C GLY A 28 77.62 49.61 3.11
N ASN A 29 76.94 50.49 3.86
CA ASN A 29 77.55 51.51 4.72
C ASN A 29 77.14 51.40 6.20
N LYS A 30 76.37 50.37 6.55
CA LYS A 30 75.83 50.04 7.88
C LYS A 30 74.89 51.09 8.47
N LYS A 31 74.39 52.03 7.65
CA LYS A 31 73.48 53.09 8.10
C LYS A 31 72.01 52.68 8.04
N PHE A 32 71.66 51.78 7.12
CA PHE A 32 70.30 51.27 6.95
C PHE A 32 70.30 49.74 6.99
N SER A 33 69.36 49.17 7.73
CA SER A 33 69.10 47.73 7.76
C SER A 33 67.62 47.47 7.95
N TYR A 34 67.11 46.36 7.44
CA TYR A 34 65.71 45.98 7.52
C TYR A 34 65.56 44.61 8.20
N ASP A 35 64.66 44.53 9.16
CA ASP A 35 64.20 43.31 9.80
C ASP A 35 62.84 42.92 9.20
N ALA A 36 62.87 41.85 8.42
CA ALA A 36 61.70 41.36 7.68
C ALA A 36 60.68 40.63 8.57
N ASP A 37 61.11 40.10 9.72
CA ASP A 37 60.21 39.34 10.61
C ASP A 37 59.28 40.29 11.37
N ASN A 38 59.73 41.53 11.60
CA ASN A 38 59.01 42.54 12.37
C ASN A 38 58.62 43.78 11.54
N ASN A 39 58.90 43.79 10.23
CA ASN A 39 58.74 44.96 9.35
C ASN A 39 59.41 46.23 9.91
N ILE A 40 60.68 46.15 10.31
CA ILE A 40 61.42 47.29 10.89
C ILE A 40 62.58 47.73 10.00
N LEU A 41 62.52 48.95 9.44
CA LEU A 41 63.65 49.64 8.82
C LEU A 41 64.40 50.46 9.87
N TYR A 42 65.65 50.14 10.13
CA TYR A 42 66.49 50.87 11.07
C TYR A 42 67.34 51.94 10.38
N ILE A 43 67.36 53.15 10.95
CA ILE A 43 68.28 54.23 10.61
C ILE A 43 69.30 54.36 11.75
N LYS A 44 70.58 54.19 11.43
CA LYS A 44 71.67 54.03 12.42
C LYS A 44 72.74 55.12 12.35
N GLY A 45 72.61 56.11 11.47
CA GLY A 45 73.48 57.27 11.44
C GLY A 45 73.40 58.05 10.13
N ASP A 46 74.26 59.06 10.03
CA ASP A 46 74.25 60.04 8.95
C ASP A 46 74.41 59.44 7.54
N HIS A 47 73.67 60.01 6.59
CA HIS A 47 73.75 59.67 5.18
C HIS A 47 73.29 60.83 4.29
N ASP A 48 74.12 61.20 3.30
CA ASP A 48 73.72 62.09 2.22
C ASP A 48 73.46 61.28 0.96
N TYR A 49 72.26 61.42 0.40
CA TYR A 49 71.86 60.82 -0.85
C TYR A 49 71.80 61.87 -1.95
N VAL A 50 72.85 61.90 -2.77
CA VAL A 50 72.96 62.73 -3.97
C VAL A 50 72.91 61.81 -5.19
N SER A 51 71.98 62.08 -6.10
CA SER A 51 71.82 61.29 -7.33
C SER A 51 71.94 62.20 -8.56
N SER A 52 72.69 61.76 -9.58
CA SER A 52 72.71 62.42 -10.88
C SER A 52 71.37 62.30 -11.64
N ASP A 53 70.55 61.34 -11.24
CA ASP A 53 69.20 61.08 -11.74
C ASP A 53 68.24 61.12 -10.54
N ARG A 54 67.74 62.31 -10.22
CA ARG A 54 66.94 62.62 -9.02
C ARG A 54 65.70 61.72 -8.93
N PRO A 55 65.59 60.79 -7.95
CA PRO A 55 64.39 59.97 -7.80
C PRO A 55 63.22 60.79 -7.26
N ALA A 56 62.03 60.22 -7.41
CA ALA A 56 60.84 60.68 -6.72
C ALA A 56 61.04 60.64 -5.19
N ASN A 57 61.53 59.54 -4.62
CA ASN A 57 61.61 59.37 -3.16
C ASN A 57 62.95 58.76 -2.73
N MET A 58 63.41 59.09 -1.53
CA MET A 58 64.56 58.41 -0.91
C MET A 58 64.15 57.05 -0.34
N ILE A 59 63.04 56.97 0.39
CA ILE A 59 62.44 55.73 0.88
C ILE A 59 61.05 55.56 0.25
N THR A 60 60.79 54.38 -0.31
CA THR A 60 59.46 53.95 -0.77
C THR A 60 59.16 52.58 -0.17
N SER A 61 57.97 52.40 0.38
CA SER A 61 57.54 51.12 0.96
C SER A 61 56.08 50.84 0.63
N GLY A 62 55.81 49.66 0.05
CA GLY A 62 54.48 49.05 -0.04
C GLY A 62 54.28 47.95 1.02
N ILE A 63 55.06 47.98 2.10
CA ILE A 63 54.92 47.08 3.24
C ILE A 63 53.87 47.64 4.20
N ASP A 64 52.88 46.82 4.52
CA ASP A 64 51.86 47.12 5.53
C ASP A 64 52.49 47.23 6.93
N ASP A 65 52.11 48.28 7.65
CA ASP A 65 52.54 48.58 9.02
C ASP A 65 54.08 48.63 9.20
N LEU A 66 54.80 49.20 8.23
CA LEU A 66 56.25 49.40 8.33
C LEU A 66 56.61 50.27 9.54
N THR A 67 57.57 49.84 10.34
CA THR A 67 58.20 50.68 11.37
C THR A 67 59.56 51.18 10.89
N ILE A 68 59.80 52.49 10.89
CA ILE A 68 61.11 53.10 10.69
C ILE A 68 61.66 53.51 12.06
N ASN A 69 62.66 52.79 12.53
CA ASN A 69 63.26 53.02 13.85
C ASN A 69 64.61 53.78 13.74
N VAL A 70 64.64 54.99 14.27
CA VAL A 70 65.82 55.86 14.34
C VAL A 70 66.60 55.55 15.62
N VAL A 71 67.65 54.75 15.47
CA VAL A 71 68.41 54.22 16.61
C VAL A 71 69.38 55.24 17.19
N ASN A 72 70.06 55.99 16.32
CA ASN A 72 71.05 57.00 16.68
C ASN A 72 70.64 58.34 16.09
N ASP A 73 71.10 59.44 16.69
CA ASP A 73 71.05 60.76 16.05
C ASP A 73 71.61 60.64 14.63
N SER A 74 70.79 61.03 13.65
CA SER A 74 71.06 60.80 12.24
C SER A 74 70.70 62.03 11.42
N VAL A 75 71.67 62.56 10.70
CA VAL A 75 71.48 63.61 9.69
C VAL A 75 71.36 62.97 8.32
N ILE A 76 70.17 63.10 7.73
CA ILE A 76 69.85 62.57 6.41
C ILE A 76 69.66 63.72 5.43
N GLY A 77 70.65 63.91 4.56
CA GLY A 77 70.54 64.78 3.40
C GLY A 77 69.99 64.01 2.19
N PHE A 78 69.05 64.59 1.46
CA PHE A 78 68.54 63.96 0.24
C PHE A 78 68.29 64.96 -0.89
N ASP A 79 68.60 64.53 -2.12
CA ASP A 79 68.15 65.15 -3.38
C ASP A 79 67.09 64.25 -4.04
N ALA A 80 65.85 64.33 -3.55
CA ALA A 80 64.67 63.62 -4.02
C ALA A 80 63.41 64.49 -3.80
N SER A 81 62.24 64.10 -4.34
CA SER A 81 60.99 64.83 -4.05
C SER A 81 60.47 64.58 -2.63
N ASN A 82 60.65 63.37 -2.07
CA ASN A 82 60.29 63.07 -0.68
C ASN A 82 61.40 62.29 0.04
N PHE A 83 61.55 62.49 1.36
CA PHE A 83 62.34 61.56 2.17
C PHE A 83 61.65 60.20 2.27
N LEU A 84 60.35 60.19 2.60
CA LEU A 84 59.54 58.97 2.65
C LEU A 84 58.27 59.16 1.81
N MET A 85 57.97 58.17 0.97
CA MET A 85 56.65 57.99 0.38
C MET A 85 55.85 56.99 1.21
N VAL A 86 54.74 57.44 1.75
CA VAL A 86 53.82 56.66 2.57
C VAL A 86 52.77 56.05 1.65
N GLU A 87 52.94 54.78 1.30
CA GLU A 87 51.95 54.04 0.50
C GLU A 87 51.01 53.19 1.37
N ASN A 88 51.51 52.64 2.48
CA ASN A 88 50.73 51.94 3.49
C ASN A 88 51.06 52.51 4.87
N ASN A 89 50.30 52.09 5.89
CA ASN A 89 50.50 52.52 7.27
C ASN A 89 51.98 52.39 7.68
N THR A 90 52.55 53.48 8.18
CA THR A 90 53.96 53.54 8.55
C THR A 90 54.13 54.27 9.87
N THR A 91 54.97 53.74 10.76
CA THR A 91 55.34 54.39 12.02
C THR A 91 56.81 54.79 12.00
N ILE A 92 57.14 56.05 12.28
CA ILE A 92 58.51 56.49 12.55
C ILE A 92 58.67 56.66 14.06
N THR A 93 59.68 56.00 14.62
CA THR A 93 59.95 56.00 16.07
C THR A 93 61.45 55.94 16.33
N GLY A 94 61.84 55.97 17.60
CA GLY A 94 63.21 55.70 18.05
C GLY A 94 63.80 56.81 18.89
N ALA A 95 64.78 56.45 19.72
CA ALA A 95 65.41 57.36 20.68
C ALA A 95 66.35 58.39 20.01
N GLY A 96 66.79 58.13 18.78
CA GLY A 96 67.69 59.04 18.05
C GLY A 96 66.94 60.20 17.40
N LYS A 97 67.56 61.38 17.38
CA LYS A 97 67.05 62.55 16.64
C LYS A 97 67.26 62.36 15.14
N LEU A 98 66.20 62.49 14.34
CA LEU A 98 66.27 62.47 12.88
C LEU A 98 66.32 63.91 12.33
N THR A 99 67.40 64.28 11.67
CA THR A 99 67.51 65.58 10.99
C THR A 99 67.41 65.38 9.48
N LEU A 100 66.39 65.94 8.85
CA LEU A 100 66.14 65.87 7.41
C LEU A 100 66.61 67.16 6.73
N LYS A 101 67.46 67.03 5.70
CA LYS A 101 68.03 68.17 4.95
C LYS A 101 67.77 68.03 3.45
N ASN A 102 67.22 69.08 2.85
CA ASN A 102 67.20 69.18 1.39
C ASN A 102 68.58 69.58 0.88
N LEU A 103 69.24 68.71 0.13
CA LEU A 103 70.56 68.99 -0.45
C LEU A 103 70.48 69.88 -1.71
N ASN A 104 69.28 70.08 -2.27
CA ASN A 104 69.06 70.82 -3.50
C ASN A 104 67.84 71.75 -3.41
N ILE A 105 68.04 72.93 -2.81
CA ILE A 105 66.99 73.92 -2.51
C ILE A 105 66.28 74.51 -3.74
N ALA A 106 66.83 74.30 -4.94
CA ALA A 106 66.20 74.74 -6.19
C ALA A 106 64.95 73.93 -6.53
N TYR A 107 64.83 72.71 -5.99
CA TYR A 107 63.74 71.80 -6.28
C TYR A 107 62.78 71.63 -5.11
N HIS A 108 61.59 71.11 -5.44
CA HIS A 108 60.54 70.82 -4.49
C HIS A 108 60.81 69.49 -3.79
N SER A 109 61.12 69.54 -2.49
CA SER A 109 61.47 68.37 -1.66
C SER A 109 60.75 68.43 -0.32
N CYS A 110 59.88 67.47 -0.02
CA CYS A 110 59.16 67.38 1.25
C CYS A 110 59.69 66.23 2.13
N GLY A 111 59.35 66.25 3.41
CA GLY A 111 59.70 65.16 4.32
C GLY A 111 58.91 63.91 3.97
N PHE A 112 57.59 64.03 3.99
CA PHE A 112 56.65 62.92 3.84
C PHE A 112 55.68 63.19 2.68
N GLY A 113 55.64 62.29 1.71
CA GLY A 113 54.67 62.31 0.62
C GLY A 113 53.65 61.19 0.80
N PHE A 114 52.42 61.42 0.37
CA PHE A 114 51.33 60.44 0.42
C PHE A 114 50.74 60.18 -0.98
N VAL A 115 50.38 58.93 -1.28
CA VAL A 115 49.84 58.51 -2.60
C VAL A 115 48.70 57.48 -2.56
N LYS A 116 48.39 56.88 -1.40
CA LYS A 116 47.27 55.95 -1.15
C LYS A 116 46.63 56.23 0.22
N ASP A 117 45.50 55.59 0.51
CA ASP A 117 44.87 55.58 1.84
C ASP A 117 45.87 55.05 2.89
N ALA A 118 46.60 55.96 3.55
CA ALA A 118 47.70 55.58 4.42
C ALA A 118 47.87 56.53 5.61
N LYS A 119 48.20 55.95 6.76
CA LYS A 119 48.50 56.66 8.00
C LYS A 119 50.00 56.72 8.26
N LEU A 120 50.53 57.92 8.45
CA LEU A 120 51.87 58.12 9.01
C LEU A 120 51.76 58.43 10.50
N THR A 121 52.38 57.61 11.34
CA THR A 121 52.48 57.85 12.78
C THR A 121 53.91 58.24 13.15
N LEU A 122 54.09 59.39 13.78
CA LEU A 122 55.34 59.82 14.39
C LEU A 122 55.21 59.60 15.89
N LYS A 123 55.96 58.65 16.44
CA LYS A 123 55.80 58.20 17.83
C LYS A 123 57.12 58.20 18.58
N ASP A 124 57.16 58.89 19.72
CA ASP A 124 58.33 58.97 20.58
C ASP A 124 59.61 59.36 19.82
N ILE A 125 59.51 60.27 18.85
CA ILE A 125 60.60 60.64 17.94
C ILE A 125 60.84 62.15 17.93
N ASN A 126 62.11 62.53 17.77
CA ASN A 126 62.52 63.91 17.57
C ASN A 126 62.95 64.12 16.12
N ILE A 127 62.24 64.99 15.39
CA ILE A 127 62.51 65.27 13.98
C ILE A 127 62.83 66.75 13.78
N ASP A 128 63.93 67.03 13.08
CA ASP A 128 64.32 68.38 12.68
C ASP A 128 64.36 68.49 11.16
N MET A 129 63.58 69.38 10.57
CA MET A 129 63.43 69.52 9.12
C MET A 129 63.97 70.86 8.65
N GLN A 130 65.03 70.80 7.83
CA GLN A 130 65.79 71.97 7.42
C GLN A 130 65.68 72.21 5.91
N SER A 131 65.18 73.40 5.54
CA SER A 131 65.13 73.89 4.15
C SER A 131 64.31 73.01 3.19
N LEU A 132 63.34 72.24 3.72
CA LEU A 132 62.38 71.48 2.92
C LEU A 132 61.33 72.41 2.31
N SER A 133 60.66 71.98 1.23
CA SER A 133 59.47 72.66 0.71
C SER A 133 58.33 72.64 1.72
N CYS A 134 58.05 71.47 2.28
CA CYS A 134 57.02 71.19 3.27
C CYS A 134 57.44 70.00 4.14
N ALA A 135 56.80 69.80 5.30
CA ALA A 135 57.04 68.63 6.11
C ALA A 135 56.27 67.42 5.59
N ALA A 136 55.00 67.64 5.24
CA ALA A 136 54.14 66.63 4.66
C ALA A 136 53.28 67.25 3.54
N GLU A 137 53.13 66.52 2.44
CA GLU A 137 52.18 66.87 1.38
C GLU A 137 51.45 65.67 0.80
N ASN A 138 50.21 65.92 0.41
CA ASN A 138 49.51 65.11 -0.57
C ASN A 138 49.79 65.66 -1.98
N ASN A 139 50.33 64.81 -2.86
CA ASN A 139 50.65 65.18 -4.25
C ASN A 139 49.84 64.34 -5.26
N SER A 140 48.76 63.74 -4.79
CA SER A 140 47.93 62.81 -5.56
C SER A 140 46.73 63.53 -6.18
N VAL A 141 46.37 63.12 -7.40
CA VAL A 141 45.09 63.50 -8.05
C VAL A 141 43.94 62.55 -7.69
N TYR A 142 44.21 61.56 -6.82
CA TYR A 142 43.25 60.55 -6.39
C TYR A 142 42.64 60.89 -5.03
N ASP A 143 41.36 60.58 -4.88
CA ASP A 143 40.50 60.79 -3.70
C ASP A 143 40.82 59.78 -2.59
N ASN A 144 42.07 59.77 -2.11
CA ASN A 144 42.48 58.94 -0.98
C ASN A 144 42.57 59.76 0.31
N PHE A 145 42.46 59.10 1.45
CA PHE A 145 42.50 59.67 2.80
C PHE A 145 43.90 59.61 3.42
N TYR A 146 44.48 60.77 3.70
CA TYR A 146 45.84 60.90 4.22
C TYR A 146 45.84 61.45 5.64
N SER A 147 46.44 60.70 6.56
CA SER A 147 46.50 61.08 7.97
C SER A 147 47.93 61.12 8.51
N LEU A 148 48.20 62.17 9.29
CA LEU A 148 49.42 62.32 10.07
C LEU A 148 49.06 62.32 11.55
N LYS A 149 49.55 61.33 12.29
CA LYS A 149 49.41 61.24 13.74
C LYS A 149 50.76 61.50 14.41
N MET A 150 50.79 62.37 15.40
CA MET A 150 51.96 62.59 16.25
C MET A 150 51.64 62.18 17.68
N ILE A 151 52.52 61.38 18.27
CA ILE A 151 52.38 60.83 19.61
C ILE A 151 53.65 61.13 20.38
N ASN A 152 53.55 61.93 21.45
CA ASN A 152 54.68 62.23 22.35
C ASN A 152 55.99 62.56 21.60
N SER A 153 55.87 63.30 20.49
CA SER A 153 56.98 63.53 19.55
C SER A 153 57.33 65.01 19.47
N GLN A 154 58.58 65.29 19.12
CA GLN A 154 59.06 66.65 18.88
C GLN A 154 59.32 66.86 17.39
N ILE A 155 58.84 67.97 16.84
CA ILE A 155 59.18 68.39 15.49
C ILE A 155 59.58 69.85 15.49
N SER A 156 60.76 70.14 14.95
CA SER A 156 61.14 71.50 14.54
C SER A 156 61.25 71.53 13.02
N ALA A 157 60.55 72.46 12.38
CA ALA A 157 60.63 72.59 10.93
C ALA A 157 60.69 74.05 10.50
N THR A 158 61.55 74.32 9.53
CA THR A 158 61.53 75.57 8.75
C THR A 158 61.41 75.20 7.28
N THR A 159 60.20 75.39 6.74
CA THR A 159 59.82 75.02 5.38
C THR A 159 59.72 76.26 4.48
N ARG A 160 59.87 76.07 3.16
CA ARG A 160 59.74 77.16 2.17
C ARG A 160 58.29 77.49 1.86
N GLN A 161 57.41 76.50 1.94
CA GLN A 161 55.96 76.58 1.78
C GLN A 161 55.26 76.24 3.10
N ALA A 162 53.93 76.11 3.08
CA ALA A 162 53.16 75.65 4.24
C ALA A 162 53.73 74.33 4.79
N PHE A 163 53.78 74.22 6.12
CA PHE A 163 54.35 73.08 6.83
C PHE A 163 53.62 71.78 6.47
N LEU A 164 52.29 71.80 6.44
CA LEU A 164 51.43 70.73 5.94
C LEU A 164 50.68 71.25 4.71
N LYS A 165 50.38 70.36 3.76
CA LYS A 165 49.64 70.67 2.55
C LYS A 165 48.68 69.54 2.21
N ASP A 166 47.40 69.86 2.10
CA ASP A 166 46.36 68.99 1.53
C ASP A 166 46.23 67.62 2.25
N LEU A 167 46.44 67.60 3.57
CA LEU A 167 46.12 66.44 4.42
C LEU A 167 44.61 66.40 4.74
N ASP A 168 44.06 65.19 4.90
CA ASP A 168 42.67 65.01 5.30
C ASP A 168 42.51 64.93 6.81
N MET A 169 43.56 64.53 7.53
CA MET A 169 43.54 64.42 8.98
C MET A 169 44.91 64.65 9.64
N LEU A 170 44.87 65.41 10.73
CA LEU A 170 45.99 65.66 11.64
C LEU A 170 45.56 65.29 13.07
N GLU A 171 46.30 64.36 13.67
CA GLU A 171 46.07 63.92 15.05
C GLU A 171 47.29 64.23 15.92
N PHE A 172 47.04 64.79 17.10
CA PHE A 172 48.02 64.94 18.18
C PHE A 172 47.58 64.14 19.39
N GLU A 173 48.53 63.38 19.95
CA GLU A 173 48.40 62.66 21.20
C GLU A 173 49.62 62.99 22.07
N ASP A 174 49.40 63.60 23.22
CA ASP A 174 50.45 64.08 24.11
C ASP A 174 51.49 64.99 23.43
N CYS A 175 51.08 65.82 22.48
CA CYS A 175 51.93 66.83 21.85
C CYS A 175 51.15 68.05 21.37
N ALA A 176 51.77 69.23 21.38
CA ALA A 176 51.12 70.47 20.96
C ALA A 176 52.07 71.36 20.15
N VAL A 177 51.49 72.22 19.30
CA VAL A 177 52.21 73.31 18.66
C VAL A 177 52.54 74.35 19.72
N THR A 178 53.83 74.54 19.98
CA THR A 178 54.33 75.56 20.92
C THR A 178 54.83 76.82 20.24
N GLU A 179 55.25 76.71 18.98
CA GLU A 179 55.57 77.86 18.14
C GLU A 179 55.01 77.66 16.72
N PRO A 180 54.41 78.70 16.11
CA PRO A 180 54.17 80.01 16.70
C PRO A 180 53.07 79.96 17.78
N THR A 181 53.16 80.83 18.80
CA THR A 181 52.24 80.79 19.96
C THR A 181 50.77 81.07 19.62
N ASP A 182 50.50 81.69 18.48
CA ASP A 182 49.16 82.01 17.96
C ASP A 182 48.64 80.97 16.94
N ALA A 183 49.26 79.79 16.89
CA ALA A 183 48.88 78.74 15.98
C ALA A 183 47.42 78.30 16.16
N VAL A 184 46.69 78.18 15.05
CA VAL A 184 45.35 77.60 14.95
C VAL A 184 45.42 76.39 14.04
N ILE A 185 44.85 75.29 14.48
CA ILE A 185 44.77 74.05 13.69
C ILE A 185 43.36 73.96 13.13
N ASP A 186 43.26 73.90 11.82
CA ASP A 186 41.98 73.82 11.11
C ASP A 186 42.14 72.97 9.85
N ASN A 187 41.16 72.13 9.55
CA ASN A 187 41.12 71.23 8.40
C ASN A 187 42.47 70.54 8.10
N ALA A 188 43.03 69.88 9.12
CA ALA A 188 44.33 69.18 9.09
C ALA A 188 45.56 70.03 8.71
N ASN A 189 45.46 71.35 8.81
CA ASN A 189 46.53 72.31 8.55
C ASN A 189 46.81 73.19 9.78
N ILE A 190 47.99 73.83 9.80
CA ILE A 190 48.43 74.72 10.88
C ILE A 190 48.58 76.14 10.33
N TYR A 191 47.89 77.10 10.94
CA TYR A 191 47.84 78.50 10.54
C TYR A 191 48.28 79.43 11.68
N THR A 192 48.79 80.61 11.37
CA THR A 192 48.73 81.76 12.29
C THR A 192 47.42 82.51 12.10
N ASN A 193 46.95 83.19 13.13
CA ASN A 193 45.71 83.97 13.08
C ASN A 193 45.98 85.43 13.42
N GLU A 194 46.24 86.23 12.39
CA GLU A 194 46.38 87.67 12.52
C GLU A 194 45.07 88.35 12.10
N ASN A 195 44.35 88.93 13.07
CA ASN A 195 43.09 89.67 12.86
C ASN A 195 41.99 88.88 12.13
N GLY A 196 41.91 87.56 12.33
CA GLY A 196 40.91 86.69 11.70
C GLY A 196 41.32 86.17 10.31
N VAL A 197 42.53 86.47 9.85
CA VAL A 197 43.08 85.92 8.60
C VAL A 197 43.99 84.74 8.93
N LEU A 198 43.60 83.55 8.48
CA LEU A 198 44.40 82.33 8.62
C LEU A 198 45.51 82.29 7.56
N THR A 199 46.77 82.24 7.99
CA THR A 199 47.94 82.14 7.09
C THR A 199 48.72 80.86 7.40
N PRO A 200 48.98 79.97 6.40
CA PRO A 200 49.68 78.71 6.66
C PRO A 200 51.07 78.91 7.28
N VAL A 201 51.36 78.17 8.35
CA VAL A 201 52.64 78.23 9.06
C VAL A 201 53.75 77.63 8.19
N LYS A 202 54.91 78.32 8.13
CA LYS A 202 56.14 77.84 7.48
C LYS A 202 57.25 77.47 8.47
N SER A 203 57.08 77.83 9.74
CA SER A 203 58.04 77.53 10.80
C SER A 203 57.26 77.12 12.04
N VAL A 204 57.44 75.86 12.46
CA VAL A 204 56.68 75.28 13.55
C VAL A 204 57.60 74.58 14.52
N VAL A 205 57.26 74.64 15.80
CA VAL A 205 57.80 73.78 16.84
C VAL A 205 56.64 73.07 17.50
N ILE A 206 56.64 71.74 17.40
CA ILE A 206 55.72 70.83 18.07
C ILE A 206 56.51 70.13 19.15
N THR A 207 55.99 70.09 20.37
CA THR A 207 56.68 69.43 21.49
C THR A 207 55.75 68.50 22.25
N PRO A 208 56.29 67.49 22.94
CA PRO A 208 55.52 66.67 23.86
C PRO A 208 54.80 67.51 24.93
N GLN A 209 53.51 67.28 25.10
CA GLN A 209 52.65 67.92 26.08
C GLN A 209 51.59 66.93 26.57
N SER A 210 51.87 66.29 27.73
CA SER A 210 50.98 65.28 28.30
C SER A 210 49.56 65.81 28.54
N GLY A 211 48.57 65.00 28.16
CA GLY A 211 47.14 65.30 28.26
C GLY A 211 46.59 66.18 27.14
N TYR A 212 47.43 66.65 26.21
CA TYR A 212 46.96 67.39 25.04
C TYR A 212 46.66 66.42 23.89
N ASN A 213 45.38 66.32 23.53
CA ASN A 213 44.92 65.53 22.41
C ASN A 213 44.10 66.41 21.46
N LEU A 214 44.35 66.29 20.17
CA LEU A 214 43.64 67.05 19.15
C LEU A 214 43.46 66.20 17.89
N VAL A 215 42.28 66.26 17.29
CA VAL A 215 41.99 65.69 15.97
C VAL A 215 41.43 66.82 15.12
N SER A 216 42.04 67.07 13.96
CA SER A 216 41.59 68.05 12.98
C SER A 216 41.48 67.39 11.61
N GLY A 217 40.34 67.57 10.94
CA GLY A 217 39.99 66.85 9.72
C GLY A 217 39.03 65.68 9.97
N SER A 218 38.44 65.13 8.91
CA SER A 218 37.40 64.11 9.01
C SER A 218 37.40 63.13 7.83
N LYS A 219 37.35 61.83 8.12
CA LYS A 219 37.21 60.77 7.10
C LYS A 219 35.74 60.50 6.80
N ALA A 220 35.32 60.46 5.54
CA ALA A 220 34.01 59.95 5.14
C ALA A 220 34.03 58.42 5.03
N TYR A 221 32.97 57.74 5.48
CA TYR A 221 32.90 56.28 5.46
C TYR A 221 31.99 55.70 4.37
N ASN A 222 31.55 56.47 3.37
CA ASN A 222 30.67 55.94 2.31
C ASN A 222 29.41 55.23 2.84
N LEU A 223 28.95 55.67 4.01
CA LEU A 223 27.79 55.17 4.73
C LEU A 223 26.93 56.37 5.08
N THR A 224 25.63 56.23 4.91
CA THR A 224 24.64 57.21 5.36
C THR A 224 23.64 56.48 6.24
N VAL A 225 23.36 57.00 7.45
CA VAL A 225 22.37 56.42 8.37
C VAL A 225 21.38 57.51 8.74
N GLY A 226 20.09 57.26 8.50
CA GLY A 226 19.03 58.22 8.81
C GLY A 226 19.16 59.57 8.12
N GLY A 227 19.77 59.58 6.92
CA GLY A 227 20.06 60.80 6.16
C GLY A 227 21.30 61.58 6.63
N VAL A 228 22.05 61.07 7.62
CA VAL A 228 23.32 61.64 8.07
C VAL A 228 24.47 60.84 7.48
N ASP A 229 25.35 61.51 6.75
CA ASP A 229 26.59 60.90 6.27
C ASP A 229 27.51 60.59 7.46
N VAL A 230 28.12 59.40 7.42
CA VAL A 230 28.99 58.93 8.49
C VAL A 230 30.42 59.38 8.21
N TRP A 231 30.97 60.09 9.19
CA TRP A 231 32.32 60.62 9.23
C TRP A 231 33.05 60.13 10.48
N SER A 232 34.38 60.22 10.50
CA SER A 232 35.19 59.83 11.68
C SER A 232 34.81 60.54 12.97
N TYR A 233 34.28 61.77 12.91
CA TYR A 233 33.91 62.52 14.11
C TYR A 233 32.51 62.20 14.67
N ASN A 234 31.62 61.60 13.88
CA ASN A 234 30.27 61.22 14.32
C ASN A 234 30.04 59.70 14.29
N ALA A 235 31.04 58.89 13.93
CA ALA A 235 30.90 57.44 13.86
C ALA A 235 30.46 56.80 15.19
N ASP A 236 30.87 57.35 16.34
CA ASP A 236 30.46 56.85 17.67
C ASP A 236 29.00 57.16 18.03
N ASP A 237 28.40 58.19 17.43
CA ASP A 237 27.01 58.59 17.63
C ASP A 237 26.51 59.34 16.38
N ILE A 238 26.09 58.57 15.38
CA ILE A 238 25.85 59.09 14.02
C ILE A 238 24.71 60.11 14.01
N LEU A 239 23.67 59.83 14.79
CA LEU A 239 22.44 60.62 14.84
C LEU A 239 22.42 61.63 16.01
N GLY A 240 23.39 61.56 16.92
CA GLY A 240 23.46 62.39 18.13
C GLY A 240 22.50 61.96 19.24
N ASP A 241 21.87 60.79 19.10
CA ASP A 241 20.89 60.21 20.03
C ASP A 241 21.29 58.81 20.55
N ARG A 242 22.49 58.34 20.17
CA ARG A 242 23.06 57.02 20.48
C ARG A 242 22.30 55.83 19.91
N HIS A 243 21.43 56.04 18.92
CA HIS A 243 20.72 54.94 18.26
C HIS A 243 21.55 54.21 17.20
N ALA A 244 22.61 54.84 16.68
CA ALA A 244 23.49 54.23 15.69
C ALA A 244 24.96 54.59 15.91
N LYS A 245 25.82 53.58 15.87
CA LYS A 245 27.29 53.70 15.92
C LYS A 245 27.90 52.91 14.76
N TYR A 246 28.87 53.48 14.05
CA TYR A 246 29.71 52.76 13.12
C TYR A 246 31.11 52.58 13.71
N ASP A 247 31.57 51.32 13.74
CA ASP A 247 32.95 50.97 14.07
C ASP A 247 33.72 50.68 12.77
N PRO A 248 34.63 51.58 12.35
CA PRO A 248 35.37 51.44 11.10
C PRO A 248 36.46 50.35 11.15
N ASP A 249 36.95 49.98 12.34
CA ASP A 249 38.00 48.97 12.50
C ASP A 249 37.42 47.56 12.36
N GLU A 250 36.21 47.35 12.88
CA GLU A 250 35.48 46.09 12.74
C GLU A 250 34.60 46.04 11.47
N ASN A 251 34.40 47.18 10.81
CA ASN A 251 33.43 47.37 9.73
C ASN A 251 32.00 46.98 10.14
N VAL A 252 31.56 47.45 11.32
CA VAL A 252 30.26 47.12 11.91
C VAL A 252 29.44 48.38 12.18
N LEU A 253 28.22 48.46 11.64
CA LEU A 253 27.19 49.41 12.03
C LEU A 253 26.30 48.79 13.11
N TYR A 254 26.39 49.29 14.33
CA TYR A 254 25.53 48.90 15.45
C TYR A 254 24.26 49.76 15.48
N ILE A 255 23.11 49.09 15.56
CA ILE A 255 21.80 49.72 15.73
C ILE A 255 21.28 49.42 17.13
N TYR A 256 21.08 50.48 17.91
CA TYR A 256 20.60 50.43 19.30
C TYR A 256 19.18 50.97 19.47
N GLY A 257 18.62 51.65 18.47
CA GLY A 257 17.29 52.24 18.54
C GLY A 257 16.73 52.64 17.17
N ASP A 258 15.57 53.29 17.20
CA ASP A 258 14.84 53.70 16.00
C ASP A 258 15.62 54.69 15.14
N ILE A 259 15.55 54.51 13.82
CA ILE A 259 16.15 55.40 12.82
C ILE A 259 15.02 56.00 11.98
N ASN A 260 15.07 57.31 11.75
CA ASN A 260 14.23 57.97 10.75
C ASN A 260 15.00 58.01 9.43
N TYR A 261 14.34 57.69 8.31
CA TYR A 261 14.98 57.47 7.01
C TYR A 261 15.87 56.23 6.97
N GLY A 262 16.31 55.85 5.76
CA GLY A 262 17.04 54.61 5.54
C GLY A 262 18.54 54.64 5.85
N ILE A 263 19.16 53.49 5.64
CA ILE A 263 20.60 53.26 5.62
C ILE A 263 21.03 53.12 4.16
N VAL A 264 22.11 53.79 3.76
CA VAL A 264 22.74 53.63 2.44
C VAL A 264 24.16 53.14 2.65
N ASN A 265 24.42 51.89 2.27
CA ASN A 265 25.73 51.27 2.37
C ASN A 265 26.44 51.21 1.02
N LYS A 266 27.66 51.76 0.95
CA LYS A 266 28.59 51.56 -0.17
C LYS A 266 29.92 50.93 0.29
N ILE A 267 30.03 50.53 1.56
CA ILE A 267 31.18 49.83 2.11
C ILE A 267 31.02 48.34 1.85
N ASP A 268 32.01 47.74 1.18
CA ASP A 268 31.99 46.31 0.94
C ASP A 268 32.25 45.52 2.23
N GLY A 269 31.43 44.50 2.48
CA GLY A 269 31.51 43.65 3.66
C GLY A 269 30.98 44.28 4.95
N LEU A 270 30.26 45.41 4.90
CA LEU A 270 29.67 46.04 6.08
C LEU A 270 28.78 45.06 6.83
N THR A 271 28.95 44.96 8.15
CA THR A 271 28.02 44.22 9.01
C THR A 271 27.11 45.18 9.74
N ILE A 272 25.79 45.05 9.55
CA ILE A 272 24.78 45.76 10.32
C ILE A 272 24.37 44.84 11.47
N ASN A 273 24.77 45.20 12.69
CA ASN A 273 24.46 44.46 13.91
C ASN A 273 23.32 45.13 14.68
N VAL A 274 22.18 44.45 14.76
CA VAL A 274 20.97 44.93 15.43
C VAL A 274 21.02 44.50 16.89
N VAL A 275 21.39 45.42 17.76
CA VAL A 275 21.61 45.12 19.18
C VAL A 275 20.30 45.09 19.95
N ASN A 276 19.42 46.06 19.69
CA ASN A 276 18.10 46.16 20.32
C ASN A 276 17.02 46.14 19.23
N ASP A 277 15.79 45.74 19.62
CA ASP A 277 14.62 45.93 18.79
C ASP A 277 14.52 47.38 18.33
N SER A 278 14.51 47.59 17.02
CA SER A 278 14.65 48.91 16.40
C SER A 278 13.79 49.01 15.15
N THR A 279 13.26 50.20 14.88
CA THR A 279 12.46 50.48 13.69
C THR A 279 13.13 51.51 12.79
N ILE A 280 13.30 51.18 11.52
CA ILE A 280 13.60 52.13 10.43
C ILE A 280 12.27 52.68 9.90
N LYS A 281 11.99 53.95 10.19
CA LYS A 281 10.78 54.65 9.76
C LYS A 281 11.06 55.39 8.46
N LEU A 282 10.43 54.92 7.37
CA LEU A 282 10.60 55.52 6.06
C LEU A 282 9.72 56.77 5.89
N GLY A 283 10.28 57.77 5.22
CA GLY A 283 9.59 58.97 4.75
C GLY A 283 9.77 59.16 3.23
N GLY A 284 9.95 58.05 2.52
CA GLY A 284 10.41 57.93 1.13
C GLY A 284 11.72 57.14 1.01
N GLY A 285 11.91 56.39 -0.08
CA GLY A 285 13.16 55.70 -0.41
C GLY A 285 13.23 54.24 0.02
N THR A 286 14.39 53.80 0.53
CA THR A 286 14.67 52.40 0.92
C THR A 286 15.09 52.35 2.40
N GLY A 287 14.67 51.32 3.15
CA GLY A 287 15.15 51.03 4.51
C GLY A 287 16.63 50.73 4.59
N ILE A 288 17.12 49.76 3.81
CA ILE A 288 18.56 49.50 3.66
C ILE A 288 18.89 49.39 2.18
N SER A 289 19.65 50.35 1.66
CA SER A 289 20.17 50.35 0.30
C SER A 289 21.61 49.81 0.31
N CYS A 290 21.77 48.59 -0.18
CA CYS A 290 23.05 47.91 -0.32
C CYS A 290 23.60 48.13 -1.73
N GLN A 291 24.69 48.90 -1.85
CA GLN A 291 25.43 49.08 -3.11
C GLN A 291 26.76 48.30 -3.13
N ALA A 292 27.05 47.61 -2.05
CA ALA A 292 28.17 46.69 -1.85
C ALA A 292 27.70 45.54 -0.95
N ASN A 293 28.53 44.50 -0.74
CA ASN A 293 28.10 43.35 0.06
C ASN A 293 27.80 43.77 1.50
N THR A 294 26.63 43.37 2.00
CA THR A 294 26.15 43.77 3.33
C THR A 294 25.73 42.53 4.12
N ASN A 295 26.21 42.40 5.34
CA ASN A 295 25.78 41.39 6.30
C ASN A 295 24.81 42.04 7.30
N ILE A 296 23.77 41.32 7.71
CA ILE A 296 22.83 41.74 8.74
C ILE A 296 22.75 40.64 9.79
N THR A 297 22.97 41.00 11.04
CA THR A 297 22.99 40.09 12.20
C THR A 297 22.46 40.79 13.45
N GLY A 298 22.38 40.06 14.55
CA GLY A 298 22.06 40.62 15.88
C GLY A 298 20.80 40.03 16.50
N GLU A 299 20.74 40.07 17.82
CA GLU A 299 19.65 39.49 18.61
C GLU A 299 18.36 40.33 18.54
N GLY A 300 18.49 41.63 18.29
CA GLY A 300 17.37 42.55 18.16
C GLY A 300 16.58 42.36 16.85
N THR A 301 15.31 42.69 16.89
CA THR A 301 14.43 42.71 15.71
C THR A 301 14.55 44.03 14.99
N LEU A 302 14.93 44.00 13.71
CA LEU A 302 14.93 45.19 12.86
C LEU A 302 13.65 45.26 12.05
N SER A 303 12.79 46.22 12.39
CA SER A 303 11.56 46.50 11.66
C SER A 303 11.77 47.63 10.66
N MET A 304 11.23 47.51 9.45
CA MET A 304 11.20 48.57 8.44
C MET A 304 9.76 48.87 8.11
N THR A 305 9.34 50.12 8.28
CA THR A 305 7.95 50.51 8.06
C THR A 305 7.87 51.70 7.12
N GLY A 306 7.03 51.57 6.10
CA GLY A 306 6.75 52.62 5.13
C GLY A 306 5.25 52.85 4.96
N THR A 307 4.87 54.06 4.55
CA THR A 307 3.47 54.45 4.27
C THR A 307 3.20 54.62 2.79
N TRP A 308 4.22 54.57 1.94
CA TRP A 308 4.13 54.85 0.51
C TRP A 308 4.41 53.61 -0.33
N ASN A 309 3.69 53.49 -1.44
CA ASN A 309 3.76 52.32 -2.32
C ASN A 309 5.09 52.17 -3.08
N TYR A 310 5.93 53.22 -3.15
CA TYR A 310 7.23 53.20 -3.82
C TYR A 310 8.41 53.00 -2.86
N GLU A 311 8.14 52.76 -1.58
CA GLU A 311 9.18 52.51 -0.57
C GLU A 311 9.63 51.05 -0.59
N TYR A 312 10.93 50.84 -0.46
CA TYR A 312 11.55 49.52 -0.43
C TYR A 312 12.03 49.20 0.99
N GLY A 313 11.90 47.96 1.44
CA GLY A 313 12.52 47.50 2.68
C GLY A 313 14.03 47.45 2.54
N VAL A 314 14.51 46.50 1.71
CA VAL A 314 15.93 46.34 1.39
C VAL A 314 16.12 46.38 -0.12
N SER A 315 17.11 47.11 -0.60
CA SER A 315 17.52 47.07 -2.00
C SER A 315 18.97 46.65 -2.12
N SER A 316 19.28 45.89 -3.17
CA SER A 316 20.61 45.39 -3.51
C SER A 316 20.95 45.85 -4.93
N TYR A 317 22.14 46.40 -5.12
CA TYR A 317 22.59 46.99 -6.38
C TYR A 317 24.00 46.53 -6.74
N SER A 318 24.39 46.66 -8.00
CA SER A 318 25.74 46.41 -8.51
C SER A 318 26.21 44.97 -8.27
N GLY A 319 25.29 44.01 -8.28
CA GLY A 319 25.58 42.60 -8.01
C GLY A 319 25.96 42.31 -6.56
N SER A 320 25.61 43.19 -5.61
CA SER A 320 25.88 42.97 -4.19
C SER A 320 25.15 41.74 -3.65
N THR A 321 25.72 41.17 -2.58
CA THR A 321 25.10 40.14 -1.77
C THR A 321 24.59 40.73 -0.46
N VAL A 322 23.34 40.42 -0.11
CA VAL A 322 22.78 40.66 1.22
C VAL A 322 22.78 39.34 1.99
N ASN A 323 23.60 39.25 3.04
CA ASN A 323 23.65 38.08 3.92
C ASN A 323 22.91 38.37 5.21
N ILE A 324 21.92 37.56 5.55
CA ILE A 324 21.17 37.68 6.80
C ILE A 324 21.44 36.43 7.63
N GLU A 325 22.13 36.59 8.76
CA GLU A 325 22.54 35.48 9.62
C GLU A 325 22.24 35.77 11.09
N ASN A 326 21.55 34.84 11.75
CA ASN A 326 21.10 34.95 13.14
C ASN A 326 20.39 36.29 13.44
N ALA A 327 19.50 36.72 12.54
CA ALA A 327 18.80 37.99 12.65
C ALA A 327 17.28 37.83 12.57
N ASN A 328 16.56 38.79 13.13
CA ASN A 328 15.11 38.92 12.99
C ASN A 328 14.79 40.21 12.23
N ILE A 329 14.23 40.09 11.03
CA ILE A 329 13.91 41.24 10.17
C ILE A 329 12.42 41.23 9.85
N ILE A 330 11.77 42.39 10.04
CA ILE A 330 10.37 42.61 9.67
C ILE A 330 10.31 43.75 8.68
N ILE A 331 9.68 43.55 7.52
CA ILE A 331 9.54 44.56 6.47
C ILE A 331 8.07 44.76 6.16
N ASN A 332 7.56 45.96 6.39
CA ASN A 332 6.19 46.37 6.08
C ASN A 332 6.23 47.67 5.26
N THR A 333 6.41 47.53 3.94
CA THR A 333 6.69 48.63 3.00
C THR A 333 5.93 48.43 1.68
N GLY A 334 6.02 49.37 0.74
CA GLY A 334 5.43 49.21 -0.60
C GLY A 334 5.99 47.99 -1.35
N HIS A 335 7.31 47.83 -1.29
CA HIS A 335 8.10 46.73 -1.84
C HIS A 335 8.98 46.13 -0.75
N GLY A 336 9.17 44.81 -0.75
CA GLY A 336 9.97 44.12 0.26
C GLY A 336 11.48 44.25 0.02
N MET A 337 12.10 43.19 -0.47
CA MET A 337 13.49 43.13 -0.87
C MET A 337 13.62 43.14 -2.40
N LEU A 338 14.51 43.97 -2.94
CA LEU A 338 14.61 44.18 -4.39
C LEU A 338 16.07 44.18 -4.87
N GLY A 339 16.31 43.66 -6.07
CA GLY A 339 17.57 43.79 -6.81
C GLY A 339 17.46 44.74 -7.98
N ASP A 340 18.60 45.13 -8.53
CA ASP A 340 18.63 45.93 -9.75
C ASP A 340 18.29 45.11 -11.02
N ASN A 341 17.97 45.80 -12.11
CA ASN A 341 17.58 45.17 -13.38
C ASN A 341 18.78 44.92 -14.33
N TYR A 342 20.02 44.94 -13.83
CA TYR A 342 21.21 44.95 -14.69
C TYR A 342 22.26 43.93 -14.28
N THR A 343 22.41 43.70 -12.99
CA THR A 343 23.44 42.86 -12.39
C THR A 343 22.82 41.90 -11.37
N PRO A 344 23.06 40.58 -11.51
CA PRO A 344 22.47 39.58 -10.62
C PRO A 344 22.84 39.83 -9.16
N CYS A 345 21.86 40.14 -8.33
CA CYS A 345 22.02 40.28 -6.89
C CYS A 345 21.79 38.94 -6.17
N LYS A 346 22.32 38.81 -4.95
CA LYS A 346 22.19 37.58 -4.16
C LYS A 346 21.65 37.88 -2.77
N LEU A 347 20.76 37.02 -2.29
CA LEU A 347 20.33 36.96 -0.91
C LEU A 347 20.73 35.62 -0.32
N THR A 348 21.42 35.66 0.81
CA THR A 348 21.60 34.48 1.66
C THR A 348 20.88 34.70 2.98
N VAL A 349 20.19 33.66 3.45
CA VAL A 349 19.50 33.69 4.74
C VAL A 349 19.86 32.45 5.53
N LYS A 350 20.37 32.64 6.75
CA LYS A 350 20.81 31.56 7.61
C LYS A 350 20.30 31.71 9.04
N ASN A 351 19.64 30.66 9.54
CA ASN A 351 19.11 30.59 10.91
C ASN A 351 18.46 31.92 11.37
N SER A 352 17.66 32.52 10.50
CA SER A 352 17.09 33.86 10.67
C SER A 352 15.58 33.86 10.42
N ILE A 353 14.89 34.83 11.00
CA ILE A 353 13.48 35.08 10.75
C ILE A 353 13.39 36.33 9.87
N ILE A 354 12.71 36.21 8.74
CA ILE A 354 12.40 37.35 7.86
C ILE A 354 10.90 37.34 7.62
N ASP A 355 10.22 38.40 8.03
CA ASP A 355 8.79 38.58 7.78
C ASP A 355 8.56 39.81 6.91
N ILE A 356 8.16 39.61 5.65
CA ILE A 356 7.99 40.67 4.66
C ILE A 356 6.53 40.75 4.22
N THR A 357 5.92 41.91 4.40
CA THR A 357 4.64 42.30 3.80
C THR A 357 4.86 43.49 2.87
N ALA A 358 4.70 43.27 1.56
CA ALA A 358 4.80 44.29 0.52
C ALA A 358 3.40 44.70 0.05
N SER A 359 3.02 45.97 0.21
CA SER A 359 1.65 46.44 -0.05
C SER A 359 1.35 46.77 -1.52
N ALA A 360 2.38 47.00 -2.34
CA ALA A 360 2.23 47.42 -3.73
C ALA A 360 3.08 46.62 -4.73
N GLY A 361 4.06 45.86 -4.24
CA GLY A 361 4.95 45.05 -5.07
C GLY A 361 5.26 43.68 -4.48
N SER A 362 6.31 43.07 -4.99
CA SER A 362 6.85 41.79 -4.53
C SER A 362 7.52 41.91 -3.16
N ALA A 363 7.43 40.84 -2.38
CA ALA A 363 8.17 40.68 -1.15
C ALA A 363 9.66 40.41 -1.40
N ILE A 364 10.03 39.64 -2.43
CA ILE A 364 11.43 39.45 -2.86
C ILE A 364 11.52 39.43 -4.39
N ASP A 365 12.34 40.31 -4.98
CA ASP A 365 12.47 40.48 -6.43
C ASP A 365 13.87 40.96 -6.85
N PHE A 366 14.83 40.03 -6.96
CA PHE A 366 16.20 40.36 -7.39
C PHE A 366 16.42 40.43 -8.90
N LYS A 367 15.47 39.94 -9.71
CA LYS A 367 15.50 39.95 -11.20
C LYS A 367 16.78 39.38 -11.83
N ASP A 368 16.81 39.33 -13.16
CA ASP A 368 17.98 39.11 -14.03
C ASP A 368 19.03 38.08 -13.58
N GLY A 369 18.56 36.91 -13.11
CA GLY A 369 19.46 35.81 -12.72
C GLY A 369 19.98 35.91 -11.28
N GLY A 370 19.41 36.79 -10.46
CA GLY A 370 19.64 36.85 -9.04
C GLY A 370 19.32 35.53 -8.34
N THR A 371 19.86 35.35 -7.14
CA THR A 371 19.78 34.08 -6.40
C THR A 371 19.31 34.30 -4.97
N ILE A 372 18.54 33.33 -4.47
CA ILE A 372 18.11 33.26 -3.08
C ILE A 372 18.63 31.92 -2.56
N GLU A 373 19.50 31.98 -1.56
CA GLU A 373 20.05 30.80 -0.88
C GLU A 373 19.58 30.79 0.56
N LEU A 374 18.90 29.72 0.95
CA LEU A 374 18.40 29.54 2.31
C LEU A 374 19.20 28.40 2.94
N GLN A 375 19.77 28.64 4.12
CA GLN A 375 20.58 27.69 4.88
C GLN A 375 19.98 27.54 6.26
N GLU A 376 19.55 26.33 6.65
CA GLU A 376 18.79 26.13 7.90
C GLU A 376 17.55 27.05 8.01
N CYS A 377 16.99 27.43 6.86
CA CYS A 377 15.82 28.29 6.74
C CYS A 377 14.98 27.81 5.57
N ALA A 378 13.67 28.06 5.61
CA ALA A 378 12.94 28.22 4.36
C ALA A 378 11.69 29.07 4.48
N ILE A 379 11.07 29.31 3.32
CA ILE A 379 9.85 30.07 3.20
C ILE A 379 8.68 29.25 3.77
N THR A 380 8.05 29.75 4.83
CA THR A 380 6.86 29.16 5.46
C THR A 380 5.57 29.83 5.00
N THR A 381 5.67 31.07 4.50
CA THR A 381 4.56 31.77 3.84
C THR A 381 5.04 32.40 2.54
N PRO A 382 4.39 32.15 1.39
CA PRO A 382 3.35 31.13 1.22
C PRO A 382 3.93 29.72 1.36
N ALA A 383 3.18 28.78 1.93
CA ALA A 383 3.64 27.41 2.21
C ALA A 383 4.03 26.58 0.96
N SER A 384 3.80 27.13 -0.24
CA SER A 384 4.17 26.52 -1.51
C SER A 384 4.82 27.54 -2.44
N ALA A 385 5.58 28.47 -1.88
CA ALA A 385 6.30 29.48 -2.64
C ALA A 385 7.20 28.82 -3.70
N VAL A 386 7.23 29.40 -4.89
CA VAL A 386 8.15 28.98 -5.96
C VAL A 386 9.26 30.03 -6.05
N ILE A 387 10.51 29.61 -5.88
CA ILE A 387 11.67 30.47 -6.16
C ILE A 387 12.08 30.26 -7.61
N ASN A 388 12.10 31.33 -8.40
CA ASN A 388 12.54 31.27 -9.78
C ASN A 388 13.25 32.57 -10.16
N LYS A 389 14.46 32.47 -10.72
CA LYS A 389 15.31 33.62 -11.13
C LYS A 389 15.42 34.72 -10.06
N GLY A 390 15.62 34.34 -8.79
CA GLY A 390 15.81 35.29 -7.69
C GLY A 390 14.54 36.00 -7.23
N MET A 391 13.36 35.52 -7.64
CA MET A 391 12.05 36.02 -7.24
C MET A 391 11.28 34.95 -6.49
N VAL A 392 10.41 35.38 -5.57
CA VAL A 392 9.50 34.50 -4.85
C VAL A 392 8.07 34.68 -5.39
N TYR A 393 7.49 33.58 -5.85
CA TYR A 393 6.14 33.51 -6.38
C TYR A 393 5.21 32.78 -5.42
N GLU A 394 3.91 33.05 -5.54
CA GLU A 394 2.83 32.27 -4.96
C GLU A 394 2.82 30.82 -5.52
N SER A 395 1.92 29.99 -5.00
CA SER A 395 1.85 28.57 -5.35
C SER A 395 1.54 28.27 -6.82
N ASP A 396 1.06 29.26 -7.58
CA ASP A 396 0.80 29.15 -9.02
C ASP A 396 2.08 29.26 -9.88
N GLY A 397 3.21 29.66 -9.27
CA GLY A 397 4.50 29.85 -9.95
C GLY A 397 4.56 31.03 -10.92
N SER A 398 3.57 31.94 -10.91
CA SER A 398 3.46 33.07 -11.84
C SER A 398 3.09 34.40 -11.18
N THR A 399 2.39 34.38 -10.06
CA THR A 399 2.03 35.56 -9.26
C THR A 399 3.14 35.84 -8.26
N LEU A 400 3.71 37.06 -8.26
CA LEU A 400 4.73 37.43 -7.27
C LEU A 400 4.12 37.47 -5.86
N ALA A 401 4.83 36.89 -4.89
CA ALA A 401 4.35 36.86 -3.51
C ALA A 401 4.43 38.25 -2.88
N GLN A 402 3.33 38.70 -2.26
CA GLN A 402 3.29 39.96 -1.51
C GLN A 402 3.60 39.76 -0.01
N LYS A 403 3.44 38.54 0.48
CA LYS A 403 3.82 38.13 1.84
C LYS A 403 4.85 37.03 1.75
N VAL A 404 6.04 37.23 2.30
CA VAL A 404 7.07 36.19 2.42
C VAL A 404 7.52 36.09 3.87
N VAL A 405 7.36 34.91 4.45
CA VAL A 405 7.89 34.59 5.77
C VAL A 405 8.94 33.51 5.61
N ILE A 406 10.16 33.79 6.03
CA ILE A 406 11.27 32.85 6.10
C ILE A 406 11.56 32.59 7.58
N GLU A 407 11.62 31.33 7.96
CA GLU A 407 11.90 30.91 9.34
C GLU A 407 12.97 29.83 9.37
N PRO A 408 13.66 29.65 10.52
CA PRO A 408 14.58 28.54 10.69
C PRO A 408 13.89 27.19 10.47
N GLY A 409 14.50 26.32 9.67
CA GLY A 409 13.94 25.03 9.27
C GLY A 409 14.90 24.20 8.44
N TYR A 410 14.48 22.98 8.09
CA TYR A 410 15.27 22.05 7.31
C TYR A 410 14.50 21.55 6.08
N ALA A 411 15.19 21.50 4.94
CA ALA A 411 14.64 20.99 3.71
C ALA A 411 14.55 19.45 3.74
N LEU A 412 13.37 18.92 3.46
CA LEU A 412 13.10 17.51 3.23
C LEU A 412 12.83 17.30 1.73
N LYS A 413 13.82 16.75 1.03
CA LYS A 413 13.75 16.48 -0.40
C LYS A 413 13.16 15.10 -0.67
N PHE A 414 12.39 14.97 -1.74
CA PHE A 414 11.83 13.68 -2.14
C PHE A 414 12.43 13.21 -3.46
N GLU A 415 13.03 12.03 -3.47
CA GLU A 415 13.62 11.43 -4.66
C GLU A 415 12.92 10.12 -5.02
N SER A 416 12.77 9.85 -6.31
CA SER A 416 12.05 8.67 -6.81
C SER A 416 12.82 7.35 -6.61
N GLY A 417 14.11 7.42 -6.28
CA GLY A 417 14.99 6.26 -6.28
C GLY A 417 15.04 5.62 -7.66
N ALA A 418 14.68 4.33 -7.75
CA ALA A 418 14.55 3.62 -9.02
C ALA A 418 13.26 3.96 -9.82
N GLY A 419 12.30 4.64 -9.18
CA GLY A 419 11.04 5.06 -9.80
C GLY A 419 11.20 6.31 -10.68
N LEU A 420 10.08 6.82 -11.19
CA LEU A 420 10.03 7.95 -12.12
C LEU A 420 9.09 9.06 -11.61
N GLY A 421 9.33 10.30 -12.05
CA GLY A 421 8.50 11.47 -11.72
C GLY A 421 9.21 12.46 -10.79
N SER A 422 8.44 13.41 -10.26
CA SER A 422 8.93 14.40 -9.29
C SER A 422 7.90 14.56 -8.18
N MET A 423 8.39 14.79 -6.96
CA MET A 423 7.57 15.19 -5.81
C MET A 423 8.08 16.55 -5.32
N ARG A 424 7.19 17.33 -4.72
CA ARG A 424 7.55 18.64 -4.18
C ARG A 424 8.32 18.45 -2.87
N ASP A 425 9.49 19.08 -2.78
CA ASP A 425 10.26 19.19 -1.55
C ASP A 425 9.50 20.00 -0.50
N VAL A 426 9.68 19.68 0.78
CA VAL A 426 9.00 20.36 1.88
C VAL A 426 10.03 20.93 2.84
N ASN A 427 9.81 22.13 3.36
CA ASN A 427 10.57 22.64 4.49
C ASN A 427 9.82 22.35 5.79
N VAL A 428 10.56 21.88 6.79
CA VAL A 428 10.03 21.62 8.12
C VAL A 428 10.68 22.60 9.09
N GLY A 429 9.86 23.43 9.74
CA GLY A 429 10.35 24.40 10.72
C GLY A 429 11.19 23.72 11.81
N LYS A 430 12.22 24.41 12.30
CA LYS A 430 13.19 23.84 13.26
C LYS A 430 12.46 23.32 14.51
N GLY A 431 12.67 22.04 14.82
CA GLY A 431 12.00 21.36 15.95
C GLY A 431 10.53 20.97 15.71
N LYS A 432 9.99 21.15 14.50
CA LYS A 432 8.66 20.67 14.12
C LYS A 432 8.73 19.24 13.56
N THR A 433 7.65 18.50 13.74
CA THR A 433 7.44 17.21 13.10
C THR A 433 6.87 17.38 11.70
N TYR A 434 7.12 16.41 10.83
CA TYR A 434 6.52 16.29 9.51
C TYR A 434 6.04 14.86 9.27
N THR A 435 4.80 14.73 8.80
CA THR A 435 4.20 13.45 8.43
C THR A 435 4.54 13.13 6.98
N LEU A 436 5.24 12.02 6.76
CA LEU A 436 5.66 11.61 5.41
C LEU A 436 4.44 11.32 4.52
N PRO A 437 4.40 11.84 3.28
CA PRO A 437 3.25 11.71 2.40
C PRO A 437 3.18 10.31 1.76
N ASP A 438 2.02 10.00 1.18
CA ASP A 438 1.91 8.91 0.22
C ASP A 438 2.82 9.17 -1.00
N CYS A 439 3.44 8.11 -1.51
CA CYS A 439 4.31 8.21 -2.67
C CYS A 439 3.50 8.44 -3.95
N THR A 440 3.77 9.55 -4.65
CA THR A 440 3.15 9.87 -5.95
C THR A 440 4.07 9.59 -7.14
N PHE A 441 5.31 9.16 -6.90
CA PHE A 441 6.19 8.67 -7.96
C PHE A 441 5.60 7.46 -8.67
N ALA A 442 5.86 7.35 -9.97
CA ALA A 442 5.58 6.14 -10.72
C ALA A 442 6.60 5.05 -10.38
N ALA A 443 6.11 3.83 -10.16
CA ALA A 443 6.95 2.67 -9.93
C ALA A 443 7.89 2.40 -11.13
N PRO A 444 9.03 1.72 -10.92
CA PRO A 444 9.89 1.26 -12.01
C PRO A 444 9.09 0.44 -13.04
N THR A 445 9.43 0.59 -14.32
CA THR A 445 8.70 -0.04 -15.43
C THR A 445 9.17 -1.47 -15.77
N ASP A 446 10.26 -1.93 -15.16
CA ASP A 446 10.90 -3.23 -15.45
C ASP A 446 10.32 -4.39 -14.61
N GLY A 447 9.01 -4.42 -14.42
CA GLY A 447 8.30 -5.47 -13.70
C GLY A 447 7.23 -4.92 -12.75
N HIS A 448 6.91 -5.70 -11.71
CA HIS A 448 5.92 -5.32 -10.72
C HIS A 448 6.60 -4.84 -9.44
N TYR A 449 6.25 -3.64 -9.00
CA TYR A 449 6.78 -3.03 -7.80
C TYR A 449 5.67 -2.39 -6.99
N TYR A 450 5.82 -2.39 -5.67
CA TYR A 450 5.04 -1.54 -4.78
C TYR A 450 5.98 -0.64 -3.98
N PHE A 451 5.46 0.51 -3.55
CA PHE A 451 6.19 1.43 -2.70
C PHE A 451 6.41 0.80 -1.31
N LYS A 452 7.66 0.57 -0.94
CA LYS A 452 8.05 -0.04 0.33
C LYS A 452 8.15 0.97 1.46
N GLY A 453 8.45 2.23 1.17
CA GLY A 453 8.66 3.30 2.15
C GLY A 453 9.72 4.32 1.70
N TRP A 454 9.90 5.35 2.52
CA TRP A 454 10.90 6.41 2.37
C TRP A 454 12.18 6.04 3.11
N LEU A 455 13.29 5.90 2.40
CA LEU A 455 14.61 5.75 3.02
C LEU A 455 15.14 7.13 3.41
N ILE A 456 15.39 7.32 4.70
CA ILE A 456 15.96 8.54 5.29
C ILE A 456 17.04 8.09 6.28
N ASN A 457 18.28 8.54 6.12
CA ASN A 457 19.41 8.20 7.00
C ASN A 457 19.49 6.69 7.34
N ASP A 458 19.55 5.86 6.30
CA ASP A 458 19.61 4.39 6.38
C ASP A 458 18.38 3.69 7.01
N THR A 459 17.31 4.43 7.31
CA THR A 459 16.08 3.89 7.91
C THR A 459 14.89 4.04 6.96
N VAL A 460 14.11 2.97 6.78
CA VAL A 460 12.91 2.98 5.92
C VAL A 460 11.66 3.30 6.75
N TYR A 461 11.03 4.43 6.45
CA TYR A 461 9.79 4.90 7.07
C TYR A 461 8.59 4.64 6.14
N GLN A 462 7.45 4.26 6.70
CA GLN A 462 6.21 4.13 5.92
C GLN A 462 5.58 5.51 5.66
N ALA A 463 4.74 5.61 4.61
CA ALA A 463 3.86 6.77 4.46
C ALA A 463 3.00 6.94 5.72
N GLY A 464 2.80 8.18 6.16
CA GLY A 464 2.11 8.52 7.41
C GLY A 464 3.00 8.51 8.66
N ALA A 465 4.26 8.08 8.59
CA ALA A 465 5.18 8.17 9.72
C ALA A 465 5.59 9.64 9.98
N GLU A 466 5.75 10.01 11.25
CA GLU A 466 6.27 11.34 11.63
C GLU A 466 7.79 11.32 11.79
N ILE A 467 8.45 12.35 11.26
CA ILE A 467 9.88 12.60 11.46
C ILE A 467 10.10 14.02 11.99
N THR A 468 11.19 14.24 12.70
CA THR A 468 11.66 15.57 13.08
C THR A 468 13.01 15.82 12.42
N PRO A 469 13.07 16.59 11.34
CA PRO A 469 14.34 16.92 10.71
C PRO A 469 15.26 17.69 11.67
N THR A 470 16.54 17.30 11.69
CA THR A 470 17.62 17.93 12.46
C THR A 470 18.69 18.56 11.57
N SER A 471 18.56 18.35 10.27
CA SER A 471 19.38 18.85 9.17
C SER A 471 18.54 18.74 7.90
N ASP A 472 19.02 19.30 6.79
CA ASP A 472 18.46 18.94 5.49
C ASP A 472 18.55 17.42 5.28
N MET A 473 17.49 16.84 4.77
CA MET A 473 17.32 15.39 4.60
C MET A 473 16.76 15.08 3.22
N THR A 474 17.09 13.89 2.71
CA THR A 474 16.48 13.35 1.50
C THR A 474 15.72 12.08 1.86
N ALA A 475 14.44 12.04 1.51
CA ALA A 475 13.57 10.88 1.53
C ALA A 475 13.59 10.22 0.14
N VAL A 476 14.29 9.10 0.02
CA VAL A 476 14.39 8.35 -1.24
C VAL A 476 13.34 7.25 -1.26
N ALA A 477 12.47 7.24 -2.27
CA ALA A 477 11.46 6.20 -2.43
C ALA A 477 12.11 4.83 -2.63
N GLN A 478 11.76 3.87 -1.78
CA GLN A 478 12.18 2.48 -1.89
C GLN A 478 11.07 1.65 -2.53
N TRP A 479 11.48 0.80 -3.47
CA TRP A 479 10.58 -0.03 -4.26
C TRP A 479 10.84 -1.50 -3.95
N GLN A 480 9.79 -2.26 -3.69
CA GLN A 480 9.88 -3.71 -3.52
C GLN A 480 9.36 -4.40 -4.78
N LYS A 481 10.27 -5.08 -5.49
CA LYS A 481 9.91 -5.92 -6.64
C LYS A 481 9.16 -7.16 -6.16
N TYR A 482 8.13 -7.54 -6.90
CA TYR A 482 7.34 -8.73 -6.68
C TYR A 482 6.95 -9.40 -8.01
N HIS A 483 6.49 -10.64 -7.93
CA HIS A 483 5.98 -11.43 -9.04
C HIS A 483 4.68 -12.13 -8.65
N PHE A 484 3.93 -12.54 -9.66
CA PHE A 484 2.72 -13.34 -9.50
C PHE A 484 3.03 -14.83 -9.60
N VAL A 485 2.59 -15.60 -8.61
CA VAL A 485 2.50 -17.06 -8.72
C VAL A 485 1.04 -17.42 -8.91
N LYS A 486 0.69 -17.87 -10.12
CA LYS A 486 -0.69 -18.18 -10.52
C LYS A 486 -0.87 -19.69 -10.56
N TYR A 487 -1.76 -20.18 -9.70
CA TYR A 487 -2.19 -21.55 -9.68
C TYR A 487 -3.42 -21.69 -10.58
N TYR A 488 -3.41 -22.67 -11.47
CA TYR A 488 -4.50 -22.97 -12.39
C TYR A 488 -5.10 -24.33 -12.02
N SER A 489 -6.44 -24.42 -12.04
CA SER A 489 -7.13 -25.67 -11.75
C SER A 489 -6.93 -26.74 -12.82
N ASP A 490 -6.46 -26.40 -14.01
CA ASP A 490 -6.16 -27.31 -15.12
C ASP A 490 -5.35 -26.56 -16.18
N ASN A 491 -4.88 -27.28 -17.19
CA ASN A 491 -4.10 -26.71 -18.31
C ASN A 491 -4.91 -25.75 -19.20
N ASN A 492 -6.23 -25.65 -19.01
CA ASN A 492 -7.11 -24.72 -19.74
C ASN A 492 -7.40 -23.45 -18.93
N ALA A 493 -6.79 -23.29 -17.75
CA ALA A 493 -6.93 -22.13 -16.87
C ALA A 493 -8.36 -21.85 -16.40
N THR A 494 -9.19 -22.88 -16.18
CA THR A 494 -10.62 -22.73 -15.84
C THR A 494 -10.86 -21.95 -14.54
N GLN A 495 -10.02 -22.16 -13.52
CA GLN A 495 -10.01 -21.39 -12.27
C GLN A 495 -8.57 -20.98 -11.94
N ILE A 496 -8.39 -19.79 -11.37
CA ILE A 496 -7.08 -19.22 -11.06
C ILE A 496 -7.05 -18.74 -9.61
N LYS A 497 -5.99 -19.10 -8.88
CA LYS A 497 -5.63 -18.48 -7.61
C LYS A 497 -4.26 -17.82 -7.75
N GLN A 498 -4.18 -16.54 -7.41
CA GLN A 498 -2.96 -15.76 -7.56
C GLN A 498 -2.39 -15.36 -6.20
N ASN A 499 -1.10 -15.62 -6.01
CA ASN A 499 -0.33 -15.10 -4.89
C ASN A 499 0.67 -14.03 -5.39
N VAL A 500 0.90 -13.01 -4.57
CA VAL A 500 1.95 -12.01 -4.79
C VAL A 500 3.13 -12.38 -3.91
N ILE A 501 4.30 -12.60 -4.52
CA ILE A 501 5.52 -13.01 -3.82
C ILE A 501 6.64 -12.04 -4.18
N ASN A 502 7.37 -11.55 -3.18
CA ASN A 502 8.50 -10.65 -3.42
C ASN A 502 9.61 -11.36 -4.20
N ASP A 503 10.30 -10.61 -5.06
CA ASP A 503 11.38 -11.11 -5.90
C ASP A 503 12.49 -11.79 -5.09
N GLY A 504 12.95 -12.94 -5.55
CA GLY A 504 13.98 -13.76 -4.91
C GLY A 504 13.52 -14.56 -3.69
N ILE A 505 12.25 -14.45 -3.26
CA ILE A 505 11.75 -15.22 -2.11
C ILE A 505 11.53 -16.69 -2.49
N THR A 506 12.03 -17.58 -1.62
CA THR A 506 11.73 -19.01 -1.65
C THR A 506 10.47 -19.32 -0.84
N THR A 507 9.41 -19.80 -1.49
CA THR A 507 8.10 -20.07 -0.88
C THR A 507 7.62 -21.49 -1.19
N PRO A 508 6.91 -22.18 -0.28
CA PRO A 508 6.29 -23.47 -0.58
C PRO A 508 5.10 -23.32 -1.52
N LEU A 509 4.90 -24.30 -2.40
CA LEU A 509 3.71 -24.43 -3.23
C LEU A 509 2.48 -24.76 -2.37
N LEU A 510 1.35 -24.18 -2.75
CA LEU A 510 0.08 -24.35 -2.05
C LEU A 510 -0.40 -25.81 -2.03
N SER A 511 -1.20 -26.18 -1.02
CA SER A 511 -2.02 -27.40 -1.13
C SER A 511 -3.18 -27.18 -2.08
N TYR A 512 -3.62 -28.23 -2.77
CA TYR A 512 -4.74 -28.15 -3.70
C TYR A 512 -6.01 -27.63 -3.01
N GLU A 513 -6.29 -28.08 -1.79
CA GLU A 513 -7.46 -27.68 -1.01
C GLU A 513 -7.42 -26.18 -0.68
N SER A 514 -6.24 -25.63 -0.39
CA SER A 514 -6.10 -24.21 -0.11
C SER A 514 -6.43 -23.35 -1.33
N CYS A 515 -6.36 -23.91 -2.54
CA CYS A 515 -6.72 -23.22 -3.77
C CYS A 515 -8.23 -23.07 -3.96
N ASN A 516 -9.06 -23.81 -3.20
CA ASN A 516 -10.53 -23.82 -3.34
C ASN A 516 -10.99 -24.11 -4.79
N PHE A 517 -10.22 -24.88 -5.55
CA PHE A 517 -10.60 -25.25 -6.91
C PHE A 517 -11.65 -26.35 -6.91
N THR A 518 -12.65 -26.19 -7.77
CA THR A 518 -13.58 -27.28 -8.07
C THR A 518 -12.84 -28.36 -8.84
N LYS A 519 -12.66 -29.53 -8.23
CA LYS A 519 -11.99 -30.67 -8.86
C LYS A 519 -12.86 -31.23 -10.00
N PRO A 520 -12.27 -31.61 -11.15
CA PRO A 520 -12.97 -32.36 -12.17
C PRO A 520 -13.61 -33.62 -11.58
N ALA A 521 -14.85 -33.91 -11.98
CA ALA A 521 -15.54 -35.12 -11.55
C ALA A 521 -14.69 -36.36 -11.91
N TYR A 522 -14.58 -37.30 -10.97
CA TYR A 522 -13.93 -38.61 -11.17
C TYR A 522 -12.41 -38.61 -11.45
N LYS A 523 -11.71 -37.51 -11.17
CA LYS A 523 -10.24 -37.47 -11.14
C LYS A 523 -9.73 -37.08 -9.77
N ASP A 524 -8.53 -37.48 -9.36
CA ASP A 524 -7.86 -37.04 -8.13
C ASP A 524 -6.68 -36.12 -8.47
N PHE A 525 -6.46 -35.08 -7.67
CA PHE A 525 -5.26 -34.25 -7.79
C PHE A 525 -4.03 -35.13 -7.56
N ASP A 526 -3.05 -35.01 -8.45
CA ASP A 526 -1.82 -35.78 -8.38
C ASP A 526 -0.64 -34.89 -7.95
N HIS A 527 -0.34 -33.85 -8.73
CA HIS A 527 0.77 -32.93 -8.49
C HIS A 527 0.56 -31.56 -9.15
N TRP A 528 1.44 -30.60 -8.83
CA TRP A 528 1.57 -29.33 -9.53
C TRP A 528 2.63 -29.43 -10.64
N GLU A 529 2.35 -28.87 -11.80
CA GLU A 529 3.32 -28.75 -12.90
C GLU A 529 3.76 -27.30 -13.08
N ILE A 530 5.06 -27.08 -13.21
CA ILE A 530 5.67 -25.78 -13.55
C ILE A 530 6.70 -26.01 -14.64
N ASP A 531 6.57 -25.34 -15.78
CA ASP A 531 7.50 -25.46 -16.92
C ASP A 531 7.76 -26.95 -17.32
N GLY A 532 6.74 -27.81 -17.21
CA GLY A 532 6.81 -29.26 -17.53
C GLY A 532 7.51 -30.13 -16.47
N GLN A 533 7.81 -29.59 -15.29
CA GLN A 533 8.37 -30.33 -14.15
C GLN A 533 7.31 -30.57 -13.08
N GLU A 534 7.34 -31.76 -12.47
CA GLU A 534 6.43 -32.19 -11.41
C GLU A 534 6.89 -31.68 -10.03
N TYR A 535 5.96 -31.10 -9.27
CA TYR A 535 6.14 -30.64 -7.90
C TYR A 535 4.98 -31.09 -7.02
N LYS A 536 5.29 -31.48 -5.78
CA LYS A 536 4.29 -31.84 -4.77
C LYS A 536 3.84 -30.60 -3.99
N PRO A 537 2.63 -30.61 -3.43
CA PRO A 537 2.24 -29.62 -2.42
C PRO A 537 3.30 -29.46 -1.32
N GLY A 538 3.69 -28.23 -1.03
CA GLY A 538 4.73 -27.90 -0.05
C GLY A 538 6.17 -27.84 -0.58
N ASP A 539 6.43 -28.31 -1.81
CA ASP A 539 7.75 -28.14 -2.44
C ASP A 539 8.08 -26.65 -2.59
N LYS A 540 9.35 -26.29 -2.43
CA LYS A 540 9.78 -24.89 -2.41
C LYS A 540 10.27 -24.45 -3.77
N ILE A 541 9.78 -23.30 -4.24
CA ILE A 541 10.26 -22.62 -5.43
C ILE A 541 10.82 -21.24 -5.07
N THR A 542 11.84 -20.78 -5.79
CA THR A 542 12.35 -19.41 -5.68
C THR A 542 11.73 -18.58 -6.79
N VAL A 543 11.04 -17.51 -6.41
CA VAL A 543 10.26 -16.70 -7.35
C VAL A 543 11.10 -15.53 -7.83
N THR A 544 11.61 -15.60 -9.05
CA THR A 544 12.37 -14.52 -9.71
C THR A 544 11.69 -13.98 -10.98
N LYS A 545 10.54 -14.55 -11.33
CA LYS A 545 9.67 -14.18 -12.46
C LYS A 545 8.24 -14.60 -12.12
N ASP A 546 7.27 -14.04 -12.84
CA ASP A 546 5.92 -14.58 -12.86
C ASP A 546 5.95 -16.08 -13.19
N THR A 547 5.21 -16.87 -12.41
CA THR A 547 5.25 -18.33 -12.46
C THR A 547 3.83 -18.87 -12.54
N ASP A 548 3.56 -19.62 -13.60
CA ASP A 548 2.30 -20.34 -13.79
C ASP A 548 2.46 -21.78 -13.26
N VAL A 549 1.49 -22.23 -12.47
CA VAL A 549 1.48 -23.53 -11.77
C VAL A 549 0.18 -24.25 -12.09
N TYR A 550 0.25 -25.44 -12.72
CA TYR A 550 -0.93 -26.15 -13.22
C TYR A 550 -1.24 -27.38 -12.39
N ALA A 551 -2.51 -27.60 -12.02
CA ALA A 551 -2.93 -28.84 -11.38
C ALA A 551 -2.99 -29.98 -12.40
N ILE A 552 -2.29 -31.07 -12.11
CA ILE A 552 -2.34 -32.32 -12.87
C ILE A 552 -3.16 -33.36 -12.09
N TYR A 553 -3.97 -34.12 -12.82
CA TYR A 553 -4.91 -35.08 -12.24
C TYR A 553 -4.69 -36.50 -12.78
N LYS A 554 -4.99 -37.49 -11.94
CA LYS A 554 -5.09 -38.90 -12.30
C LYS A 554 -6.53 -39.40 -12.20
N ASP A 555 -6.88 -40.44 -12.95
CA ASP A 555 -8.24 -41.01 -12.91
C ASP A 555 -8.52 -41.71 -11.58
N ARG A 556 -9.71 -41.50 -11.01
CA ARG A 556 -10.16 -42.16 -9.79
C ARG A 556 -10.80 -43.51 -10.12
N LEU A 557 -10.49 -44.54 -9.33
CA LEU A 557 -11.14 -45.85 -9.40
C LEU A 557 -12.30 -45.93 -8.38
N PHE A 558 -13.39 -46.60 -8.76
CA PHE A 558 -14.59 -46.81 -7.93
C PHE A 558 -14.68 -48.27 -7.47
N ALA A 559 -15.09 -48.47 -6.23
CA ALA A 559 -15.28 -49.78 -5.64
C ALA A 559 -16.68 -50.33 -5.98
N VAL A 560 -16.74 -51.56 -6.50
CA VAL A 560 -17.98 -52.30 -6.74
C VAL A 560 -17.98 -53.54 -5.86
N SER A 561 -18.91 -53.57 -4.91
CA SER A 561 -19.01 -54.62 -3.89
C SER A 561 -20.34 -55.38 -3.97
N PHE A 562 -20.38 -56.55 -3.36
CA PHE A 562 -21.49 -57.50 -3.48
C PHE A 562 -21.98 -57.91 -2.09
N ASP A 563 -23.25 -57.64 -1.77
CA ASP A 563 -23.88 -57.99 -0.50
C ASP A 563 -24.78 -59.22 -0.67
N THR A 564 -24.50 -60.26 0.11
CA THR A 564 -25.25 -61.53 0.11
C THR A 564 -26.27 -61.64 1.25
N ALA A 565 -26.56 -60.53 1.94
CA ALA A 565 -27.41 -60.46 3.13
C ALA A 565 -26.95 -61.42 4.26
N GLY A 566 -25.66 -61.74 4.30
CA GLY A 566 -25.07 -62.68 5.26
C GLY A 566 -25.44 -64.15 5.04
N LEU A 567 -26.13 -64.51 3.95
CA LEU A 567 -26.58 -65.87 3.68
C LEU A 567 -25.48 -66.78 3.13
N CYS A 568 -24.40 -66.21 2.60
CA CYS A 568 -23.21 -66.90 2.09
C CYS A 568 -22.00 -65.95 1.95
N THR A 569 -20.82 -66.46 1.58
CA THR A 569 -19.63 -65.63 1.33
C THR A 569 -19.80 -64.75 0.09
N PRO A 570 -19.60 -63.42 0.17
CA PRO A 570 -19.72 -62.53 -0.97
C PRO A 570 -18.54 -62.65 -1.97
N PRO A 571 -18.76 -62.32 -3.26
CA PRO A 571 -17.71 -62.14 -4.27
C PRO A 571 -16.68 -61.05 -3.92
N GLU A 572 -15.49 -61.09 -4.54
CA GLU A 572 -14.46 -60.06 -4.37
C GLU A 572 -14.89 -58.69 -4.93
N THR A 573 -14.53 -57.63 -4.20
CA THR A 573 -14.74 -56.24 -4.63
C THR A 573 -13.90 -55.92 -5.86
N GLN A 574 -14.48 -55.25 -6.84
CA GLN A 574 -13.81 -54.81 -8.07
C GLN A 574 -13.51 -53.31 -8.03
N TYR A 575 -12.39 -52.89 -8.63
CA TYR A 575 -12.00 -51.48 -8.74
C TYR A 575 -11.97 -51.04 -10.21
N ILE A 576 -12.87 -50.14 -10.59
CA ILE A 576 -13.17 -49.86 -12.00
C ILE A 576 -13.11 -48.34 -12.22
N ALA A 577 -12.48 -47.89 -13.32
CA ALA A 577 -12.47 -46.48 -13.70
C ALA A 577 -13.89 -46.00 -14.06
N TYR A 578 -14.12 -44.68 -13.99
CA TYR A 578 -15.40 -44.08 -14.38
C TYR A 578 -15.82 -44.52 -15.80
N GLY A 579 -17.06 -44.99 -15.94
CA GLY A 579 -17.58 -45.47 -17.23
C GLY A 579 -17.11 -46.87 -17.64
N GLY A 580 -16.25 -47.51 -16.85
CA GLY A 580 -15.86 -48.90 -17.03
C GLY A 580 -16.99 -49.88 -16.64
N THR A 581 -16.79 -51.16 -16.94
CA THR A 581 -17.81 -52.20 -16.80
C THR A 581 -17.46 -53.20 -15.70
N VAL A 582 -18.49 -53.64 -14.95
CA VAL A 582 -18.37 -54.64 -13.90
C VAL A 582 -18.23 -56.03 -14.51
N SER A 583 -17.23 -56.80 -14.08
CA SER A 583 -17.09 -58.20 -14.47
C SER A 583 -18.06 -59.09 -13.67
N ASP A 584 -18.55 -60.17 -14.28
CA ASP A 584 -19.55 -61.07 -13.68
C ASP A 584 -19.07 -61.64 -12.31
N PRO A 585 -19.75 -61.35 -11.19
CA PRO A 585 -19.42 -61.84 -9.86
C PRO A 585 -19.84 -63.31 -9.62
N GLY A 586 -20.56 -63.94 -10.56
CA GLY A 586 -21.06 -65.32 -10.46
C GLY A 586 -22.35 -65.48 -9.65
N THR A 587 -22.80 -66.73 -9.50
CA THR A 587 -24.04 -67.09 -8.77
C THR A 587 -23.73 -67.58 -7.35
N PRO A 588 -24.04 -66.82 -6.29
CA PRO A 588 -23.79 -67.23 -4.91
C PRO A 588 -24.76 -68.35 -4.48
N PHE A 589 -24.29 -69.29 -3.66
CA PHE A 589 -25.09 -70.41 -3.14
C PHE A 589 -25.45 -70.22 -1.66
N ALA A 590 -26.75 -70.21 -1.34
CA ALA A 590 -27.26 -70.19 0.03
C ALA A 590 -28.14 -71.42 0.30
N LYS A 591 -27.81 -72.21 1.33
CA LYS A 591 -28.51 -73.46 1.65
C LYS A 591 -29.98 -73.19 2.06
N GLY A 592 -30.94 -73.85 1.38
CA GLY A 592 -32.38 -73.72 1.66
C GLY A 592 -33.07 -72.56 0.92
N TYR A 593 -32.34 -71.89 0.02
CA TYR A 593 -32.83 -70.77 -0.78
C TYR A 593 -32.37 -70.95 -2.23
N THR A 594 -33.14 -70.41 -3.17
CA THR A 594 -32.77 -70.33 -4.60
C THR A 594 -32.28 -68.92 -4.90
N PHE A 595 -31.06 -68.79 -5.44
CA PHE A 595 -30.54 -67.49 -5.92
C PHE A 595 -31.38 -67.01 -7.10
N VAL A 596 -31.88 -65.79 -6.98
CA VAL A 596 -32.75 -65.17 -7.98
C VAL A 596 -31.91 -64.30 -8.91
N GLY A 597 -31.05 -63.42 -8.38
CA GLY A 597 -30.22 -62.51 -9.17
C GLY A 597 -29.55 -61.43 -8.32
N TRP A 598 -28.68 -60.64 -8.94
CA TRP A 598 -28.10 -59.43 -8.34
C TRP A 598 -28.96 -58.21 -8.66
N TYR A 599 -29.12 -57.32 -7.67
CA TYR A 599 -29.97 -56.14 -7.73
C TYR A 599 -29.20 -54.89 -7.28
N SER A 600 -29.53 -53.73 -7.85
CA SER A 600 -28.97 -52.42 -7.46
C SER A 600 -29.44 -51.92 -6.10
N ASP A 601 -30.49 -52.53 -5.55
CA ASP A 601 -31.11 -52.11 -4.30
C ASP A 601 -31.57 -53.31 -3.43
N SER A 602 -31.49 -53.11 -2.12
CA SER A 602 -31.81 -54.08 -1.07
C SER A 602 -33.31 -54.33 -0.88
N SER A 603 -34.19 -53.43 -1.36
CA SER A 603 -35.64 -53.63 -1.30
C SER A 603 -36.17 -54.50 -2.45
N PHE A 604 -35.32 -54.85 -3.41
CA PHE A 604 -35.63 -55.65 -4.60
C PHE A 604 -36.81 -55.10 -5.44
N LYS A 605 -37.11 -53.80 -5.31
CA LYS A 605 -38.21 -53.10 -5.99
C LYS A 605 -37.85 -52.64 -7.41
N ASP A 606 -36.57 -52.64 -7.75
CA ASP A 606 -36.11 -52.44 -9.12
C ASP A 606 -36.39 -53.69 -9.97
N ILE A 607 -37.08 -53.48 -11.11
CA ILE A 607 -37.49 -54.51 -12.07
C ILE A 607 -36.31 -55.13 -12.85
N TYR A 608 -35.08 -54.63 -12.65
CA TYR A 608 -33.88 -55.10 -13.34
C TYR A 608 -33.21 -56.24 -12.59
N LYS A 609 -33.68 -57.45 -12.85
CA LYS A 609 -32.91 -58.67 -12.56
C LYS A 609 -31.68 -58.67 -13.49
N ILE A 610 -30.46 -58.53 -12.97
CA ILE A 610 -29.22 -58.62 -13.77
C ILE A 610 -29.04 -60.09 -14.19
N ASN A 611 -29.75 -60.51 -15.23
CA ASN A 611 -29.53 -61.80 -15.89
C ASN A 611 -28.64 -61.53 -17.10
N ASP A 612 -27.49 -62.19 -17.14
CA ASP A 612 -26.41 -62.02 -18.12
C ASP A 612 -25.70 -60.67 -18.07
N PHE A 613 -24.51 -60.67 -17.46
CA PHE A 613 -23.46 -59.65 -17.66
C PHE A 613 -22.96 -59.57 -19.13
N GLY A 614 -23.65 -60.21 -20.07
CA GLY A 614 -23.28 -60.32 -21.48
C GLY A 614 -23.95 -59.36 -22.45
N ASN A 615 -24.99 -58.57 -22.09
CA ASN A 615 -25.66 -57.71 -23.10
C ASN A 615 -26.20 -56.34 -22.68
N SER A 616 -26.03 -55.90 -21.43
CA SER A 616 -26.28 -54.51 -21.03
C SER A 616 -25.32 -54.13 -19.92
N MET A 617 -24.16 -53.57 -20.30
CA MET A 617 -23.10 -53.23 -19.36
C MET A 617 -23.41 -51.87 -18.71
N TYR A 618 -23.68 -51.85 -17.41
CA TYR A 618 -23.83 -50.61 -16.65
C TYR A 618 -22.45 -49.96 -16.46
N ALA A 619 -22.35 -48.68 -16.85
CA ALA A 619 -21.20 -47.83 -16.56
C ALA A 619 -21.12 -47.58 -15.05
N VAL A 620 -19.98 -47.90 -14.44
CA VAL A 620 -19.71 -47.55 -13.03
C VAL A 620 -19.55 -46.04 -12.93
N ASN A 621 -20.52 -45.38 -12.29
CA ASN A 621 -20.54 -43.92 -12.13
C ASN A 621 -20.21 -43.47 -10.69
N GLY A 622 -19.90 -44.41 -9.80
CA GLY A 622 -19.60 -44.19 -8.39
C GLY A 622 -19.39 -45.51 -7.64
N ASP A 623 -19.04 -45.44 -6.35
CA ASP A 623 -18.95 -46.63 -5.51
C ASP A 623 -20.34 -47.30 -5.44
N THR A 624 -20.41 -48.60 -5.77
CA THR A 624 -21.66 -49.31 -6.01
C THR A 624 -21.73 -50.59 -5.17
N VAL A 625 -22.91 -50.91 -4.64
CA VAL A 625 -23.20 -52.18 -3.96
C VAL A 625 -24.30 -52.91 -4.71
N TYR A 626 -24.07 -54.16 -5.08
CA TYR A 626 -25.09 -55.05 -5.63
C TYR A 626 -25.56 -56.07 -4.59
N TYR A 627 -26.86 -56.28 -4.48
CA TYR A 627 -27.52 -57.12 -3.48
C TYR A 627 -28.00 -58.44 -4.07
N ALA A 628 -27.64 -59.57 -3.47
CA ALA A 628 -28.11 -60.89 -3.87
C ALA A 628 -29.55 -61.13 -3.38
N CYS A 629 -30.46 -61.46 -4.29
CA CYS A 629 -31.81 -61.87 -3.93
C CYS A 629 -31.92 -63.40 -3.84
N PHE A 630 -32.50 -63.89 -2.74
CA PHE A 630 -32.69 -65.32 -2.47
C PHE A 630 -34.16 -65.60 -2.13
N LYS A 631 -34.75 -66.64 -2.74
CA LYS A 631 -36.15 -67.05 -2.48
C LYS A 631 -36.19 -68.35 -1.67
N LYS A 632 -36.93 -68.35 -0.55
CA LYS A 632 -37.17 -69.52 0.32
C LYS A 632 -38.23 -70.44 -0.29
N ALA A 633 -37.99 -71.74 -0.36
CA ALA A 633 -38.95 -72.71 -0.92
C ALA A 633 -40.02 -73.13 0.11
N VAL A 634 -41.32 -73.14 -0.26
CA VAL A 634 -42.46 -73.60 0.59
C VAL A 634 -43.53 -74.26 -0.32
N ASP A 635 -43.97 -75.50 -0.03
CA ASP A 635 -45.01 -76.28 -0.75
C ASP A 635 -45.95 -77.00 0.25
N ASP A 636 -47.28 -77.06 -0.01
CA ASP A 636 -48.31 -77.75 0.82
C ASP A 636 -49.16 -78.78 0.00
N TYR A 637 -49.63 -79.88 0.64
CA TYR A 637 -50.26 -81.09 0.02
C TYR A 637 -51.63 -81.52 0.65
N VAL A 638 -52.46 -82.33 -0.05
CA VAL A 638 -53.65 -83.05 0.49
C VAL A 638 -53.34 -84.54 0.66
N GLU A 639 -53.64 -85.10 1.84
CA GLU A 639 -53.35 -86.51 2.19
C GLU A 639 -54.59 -87.41 2.03
N VAL A 640 -54.45 -88.52 1.30
CA VAL A 640 -55.41 -89.64 1.28
C VAL A 640 -54.76 -90.82 2.02
N THR A 641 -55.39 -91.30 3.10
CA THR A 641 -54.85 -92.36 3.96
C THR A 641 -55.72 -93.61 3.97
N GLY A 642 -55.11 -94.76 4.27
CA GLY A 642 -55.81 -96.02 4.53
C GLY A 642 -56.07 -96.87 3.30
N PHE A 643 -55.00 -97.25 2.60
CA PHE A 643 -55.03 -98.43 1.73
C PHE A 643 -55.20 -99.68 2.61
N ASP A 644 -56.27 -100.46 2.44
CA ASP A 644 -56.36 -101.76 3.09
C ASP A 644 -55.33 -102.69 2.42
N THR A 645 -54.31 -103.08 3.17
CA THR A 645 -53.15 -103.82 2.67
C THR A 645 -53.35 -105.33 2.69
N ASN A 646 -54.55 -105.84 3.03
CA ASN A 646 -54.88 -107.26 2.96
C ASN A 646 -55.31 -107.75 1.56
N ILE A 647 -54.65 -107.27 0.51
CA ILE A 647 -54.88 -107.71 -0.88
C ILE A 647 -53.99 -108.91 -1.17
N HIS A 648 -54.58 -110.09 -1.32
CA HIS A 648 -53.88 -111.34 -1.58
C HIS A 648 -53.98 -111.71 -3.07
N SER A 649 -52.91 -112.25 -3.65
CA SER A 649 -52.93 -112.67 -5.05
C SER A 649 -53.99 -113.75 -5.30
N GLY A 650 -54.76 -113.61 -6.39
CA GLY A 650 -55.83 -114.56 -6.76
C GLY A 650 -57.19 -114.36 -6.07
N MET A 651 -57.34 -113.37 -5.17
CA MET A 651 -58.64 -112.98 -4.60
C MET A 651 -59.24 -111.75 -5.31
N SER A 652 -60.57 -111.63 -5.29
CA SER A 652 -61.34 -110.55 -5.93
C SER A 652 -61.91 -109.60 -4.86
N TYR A 653 -61.61 -108.30 -4.97
CA TYR A 653 -61.98 -107.26 -3.98
C TYR A 653 -62.86 -106.17 -4.60
N TYR A 654 -63.87 -105.69 -3.86
CA TYR A 654 -64.67 -104.54 -4.29
C TYR A 654 -63.86 -103.25 -4.20
N THR A 655 -63.82 -102.48 -5.29
CA THR A 655 -62.96 -101.28 -5.39
C THR A 655 -63.24 -100.19 -4.35
N LYS A 656 -64.46 -100.12 -3.80
CA LYS A 656 -64.85 -99.12 -2.78
C LYS A 656 -64.26 -99.36 -1.39
N ASP A 657 -63.86 -100.59 -1.06
CA ASP A 657 -63.46 -100.98 0.30
C ASP A 657 -61.95 -100.86 0.52
N ILE A 658 -61.19 -100.40 -0.49
CA ILE A 658 -59.71 -100.40 -0.50
C ILE A 658 -59.13 -99.06 0.01
N LEU A 659 -59.91 -97.97 0.01
CA LEU A 659 -59.50 -96.66 0.51
C LEU A 659 -60.49 -96.11 1.55
N SER A 660 -59.98 -95.58 2.66
CA SER A 660 -60.78 -94.80 3.61
C SER A 660 -60.71 -93.30 3.34
N VAL A 661 -61.82 -92.58 3.54
CA VAL A 661 -61.84 -91.10 3.51
C VAL A 661 -61.85 -90.60 4.96
N PRO A 662 -60.99 -89.64 5.35
CA PRO A 662 -61.00 -89.08 6.69
C PRO A 662 -62.36 -88.45 7.08
N ASP A 663 -62.77 -88.63 8.33
CA ASP A 663 -64.03 -88.07 8.85
C ASP A 663 -64.06 -86.53 8.68
N GLY A 664 -65.16 -86.03 8.10
CA GLY A 664 -65.35 -84.59 7.84
C GLY A 664 -64.78 -84.10 6.51
N ALA A 665 -64.29 -84.98 5.64
CA ALA A 665 -63.84 -84.58 4.30
C ALA A 665 -64.99 -84.00 3.45
N ASN A 666 -64.68 -82.95 2.69
CA ASN A 666 -65.63 -82.26 1.80
C ASN A 666 -65.76 -82.91 0.42
N TYR A 667 -65.23 -84.13 0.27
CA TYR A 667 -65.25 -84.95 -0.94
C TYR A 667 -65.54 -86.42 -0.60
N GLN A 668 -65.91 -87.20 -1.60
CA GLN A 668 -66.12 -88.63 -1.56
C GLN A 668 -65.34 -89.30 -2.70
N ILE A 669 -64.96 -90.57 -2.54
CA ILE A 669 -64.35 -91.35 -3.62
C ILE A 669 -65.48 -91.91 -4.49
N GLY A 670 -65.48 -91.49 -5.76
CA GLY A 670 -66.50 -91.82 -6.75
C GLY A 670 -66.22 -93.08 -7.58
N GLY A 671 -65.01 -93.65 -7.48
CA GLY A 671 -64.57 -94.88 -8.17
C GLY A 671 -63.04 -95.03 -8.15
N ILE A 672 -62.54 -96.25 -8.35
CA ILE A 672 -61.11 -96.53 -8.56
C ILE A 672 -60.99 -97.45 -9.78
N GLU A 673 -60.14 -97.09 -10.73
CA GLU A 673 -59.80 -97.91 -11.89
C GLU A 673 -58.36 -98.39 -11.78
N TRP A 674 -58.10 -99.62 -12.21
CA TRP A 674 -56.78 -100.23 -12.12
C TRP A 674 -56.26 -100.62 -13.50
N TYR A 675 -54.99 -100.33 -13.73
CA TYR A 675 -54.29 -100.62 -14.96
C TYR A 675 -53.03 -101.40 -14.66
N ALA A 676 -52.69 -102.38 -15.49
CA ALA A 676 -51.37 -102.98 -15.46
C ALA A 676 -50.33 -101.98 -15.97
N SER A 677 -49.08 -102.16 -15.56
CA SER A 677 -47.91 -101.34 -15.95
C SER A 677 -47.67 -101.22 -17.46
N ASP A 678 -48.20 -102.14 -18.26
CA ASP A 678 -48.21 -102.08 -19.72
C ASP A 678 -49.33 -101.18 -20.30
N GLY A 679 -50.10 -100.52 -19.43
CA GLY A 679 -51.22 -99.65 -19.77
C GLY A 679 -52.53 -100.38 -20.06
N SER A 680 -52.56 -101.72 -19.95
CA SER A 680 -53.79 -102.48 -20.15
C SER A 680 -54.75 -102.33 -18.97
N TRP A 681 -56.02 -102.03 -19.27
CA TRP A 681 -57.07 -101.89 -18.26
C TRP A 681 -57.31 -103.24 -17.58
N ASN A 682 -57.01 -103.33 -16.28
CA ASN A 682 -57.14 -104.56 -15.50
C ASN A 682 -58.45 -104.56 -14.72
N ASN A 683 -59.56 -104.57 -15.45
CA ASN A 683 -60.88 -104.85 -14.91
C ASN A 683 -61.51 -105.98 -15.73
N SER A 684 -61.31 -107.23 -15.29
CA SER A 684 -62.00 -108.36 -15.92
C SER A 684 -63.49 -108.23 -15.60
N GLN A 685 -64.31 -107.93 -16.61
CA GLN A 685 -65.75 -107.70 -16.50
C GLN A 685 -66.46 -108.78 -15.68
N TRP A 686 -66.81 -108.43 -14.45
CA TRP A 686 -67.93 -108.99 -13.71
C TRP A 686 -68.74 -107.78 -13.22
N ASP A 687 -70.04 -107.77 -13.47
CA ASP A 687 -70.99 -106.68 -13.14
C ASP A 687 -71.14 -106.40 -11.62
N ASP A 688 -70.18 -106.82 -10.80
CA ASP A 688 -70.09 -106.50 -9.38
C ASP A 688 -68.84 -105.70 -8.98
N GLY A 689 -67.97 -105.29 -9.93
CA GLY A 689 -66.92 -104.28 -9.66
C GLY A 689 -65.73 -104.78 -8.84
N ARG A 690 -65.34 -106.06 -9.00
CA ARG A 690 -64.16 -106.63 -8.36
C ARG A 690 -62.92 -106.66 -9.27
N VAL A 691 -61.73 -106.40 -8.69
CA VAL A 691 -60.43 -106.44 -9.40
C VAL A 691 -59.56 -107.57 -8.86
N SER A 692 -58.79 -108.23 -9.74
CA SER A 692 -57.83 -109.29 -9.39
C SER A 692 -56.40 -108.95 -9.85
N PHE A 693 -55.42 -109.22 -8.99
CA PHE A 693 -54.01 -108.90 -9.21
C PHE A 693 -53.18 -110.16 -9.44
N THR A 694 -52.29 -110.11 -10.43
CA THR A 694 -51.36 -111.20 -10.74
C THR A 694 -50.02 -110.95 -10.06
N ALA A 695 -49.52 -111.93 -9.30
CA ALA A 695 -48.24 -111.81 -8.60
C ALA A 695 -47.09 -111.53 -9.60
N GLY A 696 -46.23 -110.56 -9.27
CA GLY A 696 -45.08 -110.17 -10.08
C GLY A 696 -45.36 -109.20 -11.24
N LYS A 697 -46.61 -108.74 -11.43
CA LYS A 697 -46.92 -107.63 -12.35
C LYS A 697 -47.13 -106.32 -11.57
N GLU A 698 -46.65 -105.22 -12.13
CA GLU A 698 -46.88 -103.87 -11.60
C GLU A 698 -48.23 -103.32 -12.09
N TYR A 699 -48.90 -102.54 -11.25
CA TYR A 699 -50.20 -101.92 -11.52
C TYR A 699 -50.21 -100.47 -11.03
N TYR A 700 -51.03 -99.62 -11.65
CA TYR A 700 -51.35 -98.29 -11.16
C TYR A 700 -52.86 -98.09 -11.02
N ALA A 701 -53.27 -97.20 -10.13
CA ALA A 701 -54.68 -96.89 -9.89
C ALA A 701 -55.00 -95.44 -10.27
N GLU A 702 -56.15 -95.24 -10.88
CA GLU A 702 -56.76 -93.93 -11.10
C GLU A 702 -57.97 -93.79 -10.17
N ILE A 703 -57.97 -92.76 -9.33
CA ILE A 703 -59.00 -92.55 -8.31
C ILE A 703 -59.88 -91.39 -8.73
N LEU A 704 -61.17 -91.66 -8.91
CA LEU A 704 -62.17 -90.64 -9.17
C LEU A 704 -62.62 -90.03 -7.84
N ILE A 705 -62.41 -88.74 -7.63
CA ILE A 705 -62.89 -88.00 -6.45
C ILE A 705 -64.04 -87.09 -6.86
N LYS A 706 -65.13 -87.12 -6.09
CA LYS A 706 -66.32 -86.29 -6.31
C LYS A 706 -66.50 -85.36 -5.11
N PRO A 707 -66.93 -84.11 -5.30
CA PRO A 707 -67.25 -83.25 -4.17
C PRO A 707 -68.56 -83.72 -3.51
N ASN A 708 -68.75 -83.43 -2.22
CA ASN A 708 -70.03 -83.67 -1.55
C ASN A 708 -71.12 -82.72 -2.07
N SER A 709 -72.38 -83.12 -1.92
CA SER A 709 -73.54 -82.38 -2.47
C SER A 709 -73.53 -80.90 -2.06
N GLY A 710 -73.64 -80.00 -3.04
CA GLY A 710 -73.61 -78.53 -2.83
C GLY A 710 -72.25 -77.88 -3.06
N LEU A 711 -71.20 -78.66 -3.32
CA LEU A 711 -69.86 -78.18 -3.66
C LEU A 711 -69.54 -78.50 -5.14
N THR A 712 -68.86 -77.61 -5.84
CA THR A 712 -68.34 -77.84 -7.20
C THR A 712 -66.83 -77.65 -7.24
N PHE A 713 -66.12 -78.44 -8.03
CA PHE A 713 -64.73 -78.16 -8.35
C PHE A 713 -64.68 -76.98 -9.36
N GLY A 714 -63.69 -76.09 -9.22
CA GLY A 714 -63.50 -74.95 -10.14
C GLY A 714 -63.28 -75.41 -11.59
N SER A 715 -63.82 -74.65 -12.55
CA SER A 715 -64.06 -74.99 -13.96
C SER A 715 -62.98 -75.84 -14.66
N GLY A 716 -63.41 -77.01 -15.15
CA GLY A 716 -62.67 -77.86 -16.08
C GLY A 716 -62.45 -79.27 -15.55
N THR A 717 -62.93 -80.28 -16.28
CA THR A 717 -62.77 -81.70 -15.98
C THR A 717 -61.31 -82.03 -15.65
N ILE A 718 -61.02 -82.40 -14.40
CA ILE A 718 -59.72 -83.00 -14.05
C ILE A 718 -59.87 -84.50 -14.31
N ASN A 719 -59.49 -84.94 -15.51
CA ASN A 719 -59.16 -86.33 -15.75
C ASN A 719 -57.63 -86.48 -15.68
N ASP A 720 -57.25 -87.56 -15.01
CA ASP A 720 -56.01 -88.32 -15.12
C ASP A 720 -54.73 -87.64 -14.62
N LYS A 721 -54.35 -87.98 -13.38
CA LYS A 721 -52.93 -88.15 -13.05
C LYS A 721 -52.66 -89.58 -12.62
N LEU A 722 -51.91 -90.26 -13.49
CA LEU A 722 -51.27 -91.55 -13.30
C LEU A 722 -50.45 -91.57 -12.00
N VAL A 723 -50.69 -92.56 -11.15
CA VAL A 723 -49.88 -92.86 -9.96
C VAL A 723 -49.19 -94.21 -10.15
N SER A 724 -47.93 -94.23 -10.59
CA SER A 724 -47.15 -95.46 -10.66
C SER A 724 -46.83 -95.97 -9.24
N LEU A 725 -47.20 -97.22 -8.92
CA LEU A 725 -46.79 -97.88 -7.68
C LEU A 725 -45.45 -98.61 -7.91
N ASN A 726 -44.56 -98.56 -6.90
CA ASN A 726 -43.19 -99.10 -6.84
C ASN A 726 -42.08 -98.15 -7.35
N ASP A 727 -41.83 -97.10 -6.58
CA ASP A 727 -40.81 -96.06 -6.79
C ASP A 727 -39.36 -96.58 -6.61
N GLY A 728 -38.96 -97.59 -7.39
CA GLY A 728 -37.57 -97.99 -7.57
C GLY A 728 -36.84 -98.55 -6.33
N GLN A 729 -37.49 -98.83 -5.20
CA GLN A 729 -36.92 -99.63 -4.11
C GLN A 729 -37.89 -100.64 -3.49
N SER A 730 -37.47 -101.91 -3.58
CA SER A 730 -37.91 -103.13 -2.89
C SER A 730 -39.34 -103.65 -3.12
N LEU A 731 -39.40 -104.70 -3.95
CA LEU A 731 -40.42 -105.76 -4.07
C LEU A 731 -41.54 -105.74 -3.02
N ILE A 732 -42.80 -105.60 -3.46
CA ILE A 732 -43.95 -106.18 -2.74
C ILE A 732 -43.87 -107.69 -2.96
N ASP A 733 -43.27 -108.39 -2.02
CA ASP A 733 -43.42 -109.84 -1.91
C ASP A 733 -44.82 -110.12 -1.32
N PHE A 734 -45.65 -110.84 -2.05
CA PHE A 734 -47.01 -111.18 -1.60
C PHE A 734 -47.01 -112.34 -0.58
N ASP A 735 -45.85 -112.91 -0.25
CA ASP A 735 -45.70 -113.90 0.81
C ASP A 735 -45.11 -113.29 2.09
N ASN A 736 -45.92 -113.31 3.17
CA ASN A 736 -45.63 -113.01 4.58
C ASN A 736 -45.83 -111.58 5.13
N SER A 737 -47.06 -111.39 5.63
CA SER A 737 -47.43 -110.95 6.99
C SER A 737 -46.55 -109.91 7.74
N THR A 738 -46.53 -108.65 7.28
CA THR A 738 -46.81 -107.46 8.12
C THR A 738 -46.77 -106.19 7.26
N PHE A 739 -47.92 -105.54 7.07
CA PHE A 739 -48.02 -104.32 6.27
C PHE A 739 -48.21 -103.08 7.15
N GLY A 740 -47.36 -102.07 6.95
CA GLY A 740 -47.53 -100.71 7.45
C GLY A 740 -48.35 -99.86 6.46
N SER A 741 -49.08 -98.88 6.97
CA SER A 741 -49.92 -97.96 6.20
C SER A 741 -49.09 -96.99 5.34
N TYR A 742 -49.45 -96.83 4.06
CA TYR A 742 -48.88 -95.83 3.15
C TYR A 742 -49.94 -94.78 2.76
N SER A 743 -49.53 -93.52 2.64
CA SER A 743 -50.38 -92.38 2.22
C SER A 743 -50.04 -91.95 0.79
N ILE A 744 -51.05 -91.58 -0.01
CA ILE A 744 -50.90 -91.04 -1.37
C ILE A 744 -51.31 -89.57 -1.36
N TYR A 745 -50.50 -88.70 -1.98
CA TYR A 745 -50.75 -87.26 -2.04
C TYR A 745 -51.17 -86.82 -3.44
N LEU A 746 -52.34 -86.18 -3.56
CA LEU A 746 -52.86 -85.63 -4.83
C LEU A 746 -52.89 -84.10 -4.79
N ARG A 747 -52.43 -83.46 -5.87
CA ARG A 747 -52.44 -81.99 -6.02
C ARG A 747 -53.76 -81.51 -6.61
N THR A 748 -54.51 -80.67 -5.88
CA THR A 748 -55.62 -79.87 -6.44
C THR A 748 -55.52 -78.41 -5.96
N LYS A 749 -56.02 -77.48 -6.78
CA LYS A 749 -56.11 -76.04 -6.47
C LYS A 749 -57.41 -75.73 -5.71
N PRO A 750 -57.40 -74.77 -4.78
CA PRO A 750 -58.47 -74.60 -3.79
C PRO A 750 -59.77 -73.99 -4.32
N VAL A 751 -60.84 -74.37 -3.63
CA VAL A 751 -62.12 -73.68 -3.50
C VAL A 751 -61.91 -72.46 -2.60
N THR A 752 -62.37 -71.27 -2.99
CA THR A 752 -62.21 -70.05 -2.16
C THR A 752 -63.54 -69.33 -1.98
N ALA A 753 -63.86 -69.03 -0.72
CA ALA A 753 -64.85 -68.03 -0.32
C ALA A 753 -64.33 -66.60 -0.66
N LEU A 754 -65.25 -65.65 -0.89
CA LEU A 754 -64.95 -64.26 -1.24
C LEU A 754 -63.98 -63.59 -0.25
N GLY A 755 -62.88 -63.02 -0.74
CA GLY A 755 -61.82 -62.41 0.07
C GLY A 755 -62.10 -60.94 0.47
N SER A 756 -61.35 -60.46 1.46
CA SER A 756 -61.26 -59.04 1.85
C SER A 756 -60.06 -58.36 1.17
N CYS A 757 -60.21 -57.09 0.79
CA CYS A 757 -59.16 -56.19 0.28
C CYS A 757 -58.66 -55.25 1.40
N GLU A 758 -57.37 -54.92 1.45
CA GLU A 758 -56.83 -53.84 2.29
C GLU A 758 -56.71 -52.55 1.46
N VAL A 759 -57.27 -51.46 1.98
CA VAL A 759 -57.11 -50.10 1.44
C VAL A 759 -55.98 -49.42 2.21
N LEU A 760 -54.91 -49.06 1.51
CA LEU A 760 -53.71 -48.43 2.04
C LEU A 760 -53.65 -46.96 1.62
N PHE A 761 -53.28 -46.08 2.54
CA PHE A 761 -53.12 -44.66 2.29
C PHE A 761 -51.64 -44.25 2.31
N MET A 762 -51.22 -43.52 1.30
CA MET A 762 -49.84 -43.08 1.10
C MET A 762 -49.75 -41.57 1.21
N ALA A 763 -48.85 -41.08 2.07
CA ALA A 763 -48.70 -39.66 2.35
C ALA A 763 -48.20 -38.83 1.15
N ASN A 764 -47.51 -39.47 0.19
CA ASN A 764 -47.03 -38.88 -1.07
C ASN A 764 -46.47 -37.45 -0.92
N GLY A 765 -45.39 -37.32 -0.13
CA GLY A 765 -44.72 -36.05 0.17
C GLY A 765 -45.14 -35.40 1.49
N GLY A 766 -46.33 -35.70 2.01
CA GLY A 766 -46.75 -35.34 3.37
C GLY A 766 -46.11 -36.21 4.46
N THR A 767 -46.38 -35.89 5.73
CA THR A 767 -45.83 -36.60 6.90
C THR A 767 -46.94 -37.11 7.83
N GLY A 768 -46.64 -38.06 8.72
CA GLY A 768 -47.63 -38.72 9.59
C GLY A 768 -48.09 -40.09 9.08
N ASN A 769 -49.07 -40.70 9.75
CA ASN A 769 -49.56 -42.06 9.46
C ASN A 769 -51.10 -42.09 9.36
N MET A 770 -51.63 -42.98 8.52
CA MET A 770 -53.05 -43.39 8.50
C MET A 770 -53.14 -44.91 8.60
N ASP A 771 -54.13 -45.40 9.33
CA ASP A 771 -54.35 -46.85 9.49
C ASP A 771 -54.93 -47.47 8.21
N ASP A 772 -54.46 -48.67 7.86
CA ASP A 772 -54.97 -49.43 6.73
C ASP A 772 -56.36 -49.99 7.04
N VAL A 773 -57.25 -50.03 6.03
CA VAL A 773 -58.65 -50.44 6.22
C VAL A 773 -58.95 -51.72 5.47
N LYS A 774 -59.42 -52.75 6.19
CA LYS A 774 -59.91 -54.01 5.58
C LYS A 774 -61.37 -53.87 5.15
N VAL A 775 -61.63 -54.10 3.87
CA VAL A 775 -62.96 -53.98 3.26
C VAL A 775 -63.30 -55.26 2.49
N ALA A 776 -64.52 -55.79 2.61
CA ALA A 776 -64.95 -56.97 1.86
C ALA A 776 -65.05 -56.67 0.36
N GLN A 777 -64.50 -57.53 -0.50
CA GLN A 777 -64.51 -57.30 -1.96
C GLN A 777 -65.96 -57.32 -2.50
N GLY A 778 -66.32 -56.37 -3.38
CA GLY A 778 -67.70 -56.16 -3.86
C GLY A 778 -68.57 -55.24 -2.98
N THR A 779 -68.01 -54.59 -1.96
CA THR A 779 -68.71 -53.57 -1.15
C THR A 779 -68.28 -52.15 -1.53
N LYS A 780 -69.09 -51.14 -1.16
CA LYS A 780 -68.75 -49.72 -1.34
C LYS A 780 -67.93 -49.22 -0.15
N PHE A 781 -66.83 -48.52 -0.43
CA PHE A 781 -65.97 -47.90 0.59
C PHE A 781 -66.01 -46.38 0.48
N ILE A 782 -66.12 -45.68 1.61
CA ILE A 782 -66.11 -44.20 1.63
C ILE A 782 -64.68 -43.75 1.98
N LEU A 783 -64.09 -42.93 1.13
CA LEU A 783 -62.73 -42.41 1.37
C LEU A 783 -62.74 -41.44 2.55
N PRO A 784 -61.85 -41.63 3.54
CA PRO A 784 -61.76 -40.76 4.72
C PRO A 784 -61.09 -39.42 4.39
N GLU A 785 -61.34 -38.43 5.25
CA GLU A 785 -60.53 -37.21 5.32
C GLU A 785 -59.06 -37.55 5.55
N CYS A 786 -58.17 -36.76 4.95
CA CYS A 786 -56.72 -36.99 5.08
C CYS A 786 -56.25 -36.66 6.49
N ALA A 787 -55.63 -37.64 7.16
CA ALA A 787 -55.00 -37.43 8.48
C ALA A 787 -53.48 -37.18 8.38
N PHE A 788 -52.89 -37.21 7.19
CA PHE A 788 -51.50 -36.82 6.99
C PHE A 788 -51.33 -35.31 7.20
N THR A 789 -50.19 -34.92 7.77
CA THR A 789 -49.77 -33.53 7.86
C THR A 789 -49.22 -33.09 6.50
N ALA A 790 -49.82 -32.03 5.94
CA ALA A 790 -49.42 -31.48 4.65
C ALA A 790 -47.96 -30.99 4.68
N PRO A 791 -47.23 -31.07 3.55
CA PRO A 791 -45.98 -30.35 3.37
C PRO A 791 -46.17 -28.84 3.59
N GLU A 792 -45.13 -28.15 4.04
CA GLU A 792 -45.17 -26.71 4.32
C GLU A 792 -45.69 -25.91 3.11
N GLY A 793 -46.73 -25.10 3.33
CA GLY A 793 -47.35 -24.25 2.29
C GLY A 793 -48.35 -24.94 1.36
N LYS A 794 -48.57 -26.25 1.50
CA LYS A 794 -49.48 -27.04 0.64
C LYS A 794 -50.79 -27.41 1.35
N TYR A 795 -51.81 -27.69 0.56
CA TYR A 795 -53.14 -28.10 1.01
C TYR A 795 -53.55 -29.44 0.37
N PHE A 796 -54.28 -30.27 1.13
CA PHE A 796 -54.77 -31.55 0.64
C PHE A 796 -55.89 -31.34 -0.39
N VAL A 797 -55.74 -31.95 -1.57
CA VAL A 797 -56.65 -31.76 -2.71
C VAL A 797 -57.58 -32.97 -2.92
N GLY A 798 -57.12 -34.17 -2.58
CA GLY A 798 -57.88 -35.40 -2.73
C GLY A 798 -56.97 -36.63 -2.81
N TRP A 799 -57.60 -37.79 -2.97
CA TRP A 799 -56.90 -39.06 -3.12
C TRP A 799 -56.81 -39.46 -4.59
N THR A 800 -55.69 -40.06 -5.00
CA THR A 800 -55.52 -40.63 -6.35
C THR A 800 -55.06 -42.08 -6.26
N ARG A 801 -55.38 -42.89 -7.28
CA ARG A 801 -54.96 -44.31 -7.33
C ARG A 801 -53.53 -44.52 -7.85
N SER A 802 -52.82 -43.43 -8.16
CA SER A 802 -51.43 -43.44 -8.61
C SER A 802 -50.66 -42.21 -8.12
N ASN A 803 -49.34 -42.32 -8.03
CA ASN A 803 -48.48 -41.27 -7.51
C ASN A 803 -48.34 -40.02 -8.41
N PHE A 804 -48.95 -40.02 -9.61
CA PHE A 804 -48.83 -38.97 -10.63
C PHE A 804 -50.18 -38.63 -11.32
N GLY A 805 -51.31 -39.02 -10.73
CA GLY A 805 -52.64 -38.87 -11.34
C GLY A 805 -53.28 -37.50 -11.10
N TYR A 806 -54.03 -36.99 -12.08
CA TYR A 806 -54.80 -35.73 -11.99
C TYR A 806 -56.31 -35.95 -11.84
N GLU A 807 -56.77 -37.21 -11.79
CA GLU A 807 -58.15 -37.57 -11.49
C GLU A 807 -58.29 -37.88 -10.00
N PHE A 808 -58.93 -36.98 -9.27
CA PHE A 808 -59.13 -37.08 -7.83
C PHE A 808 -60.40 -37.85 -7.50
N ASP A 809 -60.30 -38.85 -6.63
CA ASP A 809 -61.45 -39.46 -5.99
C ASP A 809 -61.87 -38.57 -4.79
N PRO A 810 -63.08 -37.98 -4.78
CA PRO A 810 -63.49 -37.02 -3.76
C PRO A 810 -63.68 -37.68 -2.38
N VAL A 811 -63.24 -36.97 -1.34
CA VAL A 811 -63.45 -37.38 0.05
C VAL A 811 -64.95 -37.41 0.36
N GLY A 812 -65.41 -38.46 1.05
CA GLY A 812 -66.80 -38.61 1.47
C GLY A 812 -67.73 -39.26 0.45
N GLU A 813 -67.30 -39.50 -0.80
CA GLU A 813 -68.08 -40.22 -1.80
C GLU A 813 -67.75 -41.74 -1.80
N PRO A 814 -68.75 -42.62 -2.02
CA PRO A 814 -68.54 -44.07 -2.02
C PRO A 814 -67.93 -44.55 -3.35
N ILE A 815 -66.81 -45.27 -3.26
CA ILE A 815 -66.12 -45.92 -4.39
C ILE A 815 -66.32 -47.45 -4.37
N ASP A 816 -66.31 -48.07 -5.56
CA ASP A 816 -66.50 -49.53 -5.71
C ASP A 816 -65.17 -50.30 -5.52
N VAL A 817 -65.17 -51.31 -4.64
CA VAL A 817 -64.04 -52.24 -4.43
C VAL A 817 -64.12 -53.36 -5.47
N GLY A 818 -63.42 -53.18 -6.60
CA GLY A 818 -63.61 -53.85 -7.89
C GLY A 818 -63.73 -55.39 -7.91
N GLU A 819 -64.66 -55.84 -8.76
CA GLU A 819 -64.93 -57.23 -9.16
C GLU A 819 -64.06 -57.63 -10.37
N SER A 820 -62.84 -58.14 -10.18
CA SER A 820 -62.16 -58.83 -11.28
C SER A 820 -61.11 -59.83 -10.82
N ILE A 821 -61.23 -61.03 -11.38
CA ILE A 821 -60.57 -62.26 -10.95
C ILE A 821 -59.27 -62.40 -11.76
N THR A 822 -58.18 -61.82 -11.26
CA THR A 822 -56.81 -62.21 -11.63
C THR A 822 -55.92 -62.21 -10.38
N PRO A 823 -55.01 -63.19 -10.23
CA PRO A 823 -54.34 -63.47 -8.96
C PRO A 823 -53.15 -62.54 -8.73
N THR A 824 -53.42 -61.38 -8.16
CA THR A 824 -52.50 -60.67 -7.28
C THR A 824 -53.33 -60.09 -6.15
N ALA A 825 -52.87 -60.20 -4.90
CA ALA A 825 -53.48 -59.57 -3.75
C ALA A 825 -53.46 -58.04 -3.97
N ASN A 826 -54.50 -57.51 -4.61
CA ASN A 826 -54.53 -56.11 -4.97
C ASN A 826 -55.09 -55.34 -3.77
N ASN A 827 -54.20 -55.00 -2.84
CA ASN A 827 -54.48 -53.91 -1.92
C ASN A 827 -54.73 -52.65 -2.76
N MET A 828 -55.74 -51.86 -2.38
CA MET A 828 -56.06 -50.60 -3.06
C MET A 828 -55.19 -49.49 -2.47
N PHE A 829 -54.41 -48.81 -3.30
CA PHE A 829 -53.53 -47.72 -2.87
C PHE A 829 -54.17 -46.38 -3.21
N PHE A 830 -54.25 -45.50 -2.20
CA PHE A 830 -54.63 -44.11 -2.38
C PHE A 830 -53.49 -43.20 -1.96
N PHE A 831 -53.07 -42.31 -2.85
CA PHE A 831 -51.97 -41.36 -2.64
C PHE A 831 -52.56 -39.98 -2.38
N ALA A 832 -52.12 -39.33 -1.30
CA ALA A 832 -52.54 -37.97 -0.99
C ALA A 832 -51.95 -37.01 -2.03
N GLN A 833 -52.74 -36.05 -2.52
CA GLN A 833 -52.24 -35.01 -3.41
C GLN A 833 -52.25 -33.65 -2.72
N TRP A 834 -51.18 -32.89 -2.96
CA TRP A 834 -50.88 -31.64 -2.27
C TRP A 834 -50.64 -30.53 -3.28
N ALA A 835 -51.37 -29.42 -3.20
CA ALA A 835 -51.19 -28.28 -4.09
C ALA A 835 -51.08 -26.94 -3.34
N ASP A 836 -50.54 -25.93 -4.01
CA ASP A 836 -50.36 -24.60 -3.45
C ASP A 836 -51.67 -23.81 -3.45
N LYS A 837 -51.74 -22.81 -2.58
CA LYS A 837 -52.86 -21.86 -2.59
C LYS A 837 -52.91 -21.12 -3.94
N GLY A 838 -54.05 -21.19 -4.62
CA GLY A 838 -54.26 -20.63 -5.96
C GLY A 838 -54.08 -21.62 -7.13
N ASP A 839 -53.47 -22.79 -6.92
CA ASP A 839 -53.39 -23.89 -7.91
C ASP A 839 -54.59 -24.83 -7.69
N VAL A 840 -55.75 -24.42 -8.21
CA VAL A 840 -57.04 -25.05 -7.90
C VAL A 840 -57.25 -26.36 -8.67
N ASN A 841 -56.59 -26.51 -9.82
CA ASN A 841 -56.62 -27.76 -10.59
C ASN A 841 -55.50 -28.75 -10.19
N ALA A 842 -54.55 -28.32 -9.35
CA ALA A 842 -53.43 -29.11 -8.84
C ALA A 842 -52.51 -29.66 -9.95
N ASP A 843 -52.32 -28.90 -11.02
CA ASP A 843 -51.38 -29.23 -12.10
C ASP A 843 -49.94 -28.78 -11.81
N GLY A 844 -49.73 -28.15 -10.65
CA GLY A 844 -48.45 -27.66 -10.18
C GLY A 844 -48.14 -26.22 -10.62
N LYS A 845 -49.08 -25.52 -11.26
CA LYS A 845 -48.92 -24.14 -11.72
C LYS A 845 -50.17 -23.31 -11.45
N ILE A 846 -49.98 -22.06 -11.01
CA ILE A 846 -51.08 -21.10 -10.87
C ILE A 846 -51.28 -20.41 -12.22
N THR A 847 -52.38 -20.72 -12.91
CA THR A 847 -52.64 -20.27 -14.29
C THR A 847 -54.03 -19.64 -14.48
N ASP A 848 -54.32 -19.19 -15.71
CA ASP A 848 -55.67 -18.77 -16.10
C ASP A 848 -56.71 -19.89 -15.98
N ALA A 849 -56.29 -21.17 -16.04
CA ALA A 849 -57.19 -22.30 -15.92
C ALA A 849 -57.77 -22.40 -14.50
N ASP A 850 -56.97 -22.09 -13.47
CA ASP A 850 -57.38 -22.10 -12.07
C ASP A 850 -58.39 -20.99 -11.76
N ALA A 851 -58.10 -19.77 -12.23
CA ALA A 851 -59.02 -18.65 -12.12
C ALA A 851 -60.35 -18.92 -12.85
N ALA A 852 -60.28 -19.54 -14.04
CA ALA A 852 -61.48 -19.92 -14.80
C ALA A 852 -62.30 -21.02 -14.09
N LEU A 853 -61.65 -21.93 -13.36
CA LEU A 853 -62.31 -22.99 -12.60
C LEU A 853 -63.09 -22.41 -11.40
N VAL A 854 -62.48 -21.47 -10.67
CA VAL A 854 -63.16 -20.75 -9.56
C VAL A 854 -64.31 -19.88 -10.08
N LEU A 855 -64.14 -19.24 -11.25
CA LEU A 855 -65.22 -18.47 -11.89
C LEU A 855 -66.40 -19.36 -12.30
N LYS A 856 -66.14 -20.58 -12.79
CA LYS A 856 -67.18 -21.57 -13.09
C LYS A 856 -67.94 -21.99 -11.83
N TYR A 857 -67.24 -22.12 -10.71
CA TYR A 857 -67.86 -22.43 -9.42
C TYR A 857 -68.76 -21.29 -8.92
N ILE A 858 -68.28 -20.04 -8.94
CA ILE A 858 -69.06 -18.86 -8.54
C ILE A 858 -70.31 -18.68 -9.40
N SER A 859 -70.21 -18.99 -10.70
CA SER A 859 -71.35 -18.97 -11.64
C SER A 859 -72.28 -20.19 -11.53
N GLY A 860 -71.98 -21.15 -10.65
CA GLY A 860 -72.80 -22.35 -10.40
C GLY A 860 -72.72 -23.39 -11.51
N THR A 861 -71.73 -23.31 -12.40
CA THR A 861 -71.57 -24.23 -13.54
C THR A 861 -70.67 -25.42 -13.23
N THR A 862 -70.00 -25.42 -12.08
CA THR A 862 -69.24 -26.56 -11.55
C THR A 862 -69.27 -26.57 -10.02
N THR A 863 -68.85 -27.67 -9.41
CA THR A 863 -68.68 -27.81 -7.96
C THR A 863 -67.20 -28.04 -7.65
N LEU A 864 -66.69 -27.44 -6.57
CA LEU A 864 -65.32 -27.65 -6.09
C LEU A 864 -65.33 -28.55 -4.85
N THR A 865 -64.28 -29.36 -4.67
CA THR A 865 -64.07 -30.11 -3.43
C THR A 865 -63.73 -29.17 -2.27
N SER A 866 -63.87 -29.64 -1.03
CA SER A 866 -63.52 -28.85 0.17
C SER A 866 -62.06 -28.34 0.14
N GLY A 867 -61.13 -29.15 -0.37
CA GLY A 867 -59.73 -28.74 -0.54
C GLY A 867 -59.54 -27.67 -1.62
N GLN A 868 -60.24 -27.82 -2.76
CA GLN A 868 -60.21 -26.82 -3.83
C GLN A 868 -60.85 -25.49 -3.43
N LEU A 869 -61.89 -25.52 -2.58
CA LEU A 869 -62.48 -24.32 -2.00
C LEU A 869 -61.47 -23.57 -1.11
N GLU A 870 -60.69 -24.30 -0.33
CA GLU A 870 -59.69 -23.69 0.55
C GLU A 870 -58.51 -23.08 -0.22
N MET A 871 -58.08 -23.74 -1.30
CA MET A 871 -57.05 -23.21 -2.21
C MET A 871 -57.54 -21.98 -2.99
N ALA A 872 -58.84 -21.90 -3.29
CA ALA A 872 -59.41 -20.78 -4.00
C ALA A 872 -59.42 -19.48 -3.17
N LYS A 873 -59.44 -19.54 -1.83
CA LYS A 873 -59.56 -18.37 -0.93
C LYS A 873 -58.31 -17.48 -0.85
N MET A 874 -57.99 -16.73 -1.89
CA MET A 874 -56.80 -15.88 -1.97
C MET A 874 -56.88 -14.61 -1.11
N THR A 875 -58.06 -14.18 -0.67
CA THR A 875 -58.26 -12.93 0.07
C THR A 875 -58.19 -13.07 1.60
N GLY A 876 -58.24 -14.31 2.12
CA GLY A 876 -58.20 -14.59 3.56
C GLY A 876 -59.52 -14.37 4.30
N ASP A 877 -60.62 -14.19 3.58
CA ASP A 877 -61.97 -14.35 4.13
C ASP A 877 -62.47 -15.80 3.92
N ASP A 878 -63.61 -16.13 4.54
CA ASP A 878 -64.18 -17.48 4.49
C ASP A 878 -65.07 -17.74 3.25
N VAL A 879 -65.12 -16.83 2.28
CA VAL A 879 -66.08 -16.86 1.17
C VAL A 879 -65.36 -16.82 -0.18
N VAL A 880 -65.49 -17.90 -0.98
CA VAL A 880 -64.93 -17.92 -2.33
C VAL A 880 -65.74 -17.00 -3.26
N ASP A 881 -65.16 -15.87 -3.68
CA ASP A 881 -65.82 -14.86 -4.49
C ASP A 881 -64.97 -14.30 -5.66
N MET A 882 -65.44 -13.24 -6.32
CA MET A 882 -64.77 -12.66 -7.49
C MET A 882 -63.39 -12.05 -7.15
N LEU A 883 -63.16 -11.65 -5.90
CA LEU A 883 -61.88 -11.10 -5.43
C LEU A 883 -60.81 -12.20 -5.36
N ASP A 884 -61.22 -13.44 -5.07
CA ASP A 884 -60.33 -14.61 -5.11
C ASP A 884 -59.86 -14.93 -6.52
N VAL A 885 -60.75 -14.85 -7.51
CA VAL A 885 -60.40 -15.01 -8.93
C VAL A 885 -59.32 -13.99 -9.33
N ILE A 886 -59.46 -12.74 -8.86
CA ILE A 886 -58.45 -11.69 -9.07
C ILE A 886 -57.14 -12.02 -8.33
N GLY A 887 -57.23 -12.59 -7.12
CA GLY A 887 -56.10 -13.04 -6.33
C GLY A 887 -55.28 -14.13 -7.03
N ILE A 888 -55.94 -15.10 -7.67
CA ILE A 888 -55.30 -16.16 -8.46
C ILE A 888 -54.61 -15.55 -9.69
N LEU A 889 -55.30 -14.70 -10.45
CA LEU A 889 -54.75 -14.05 -11.65
C LEU A 889 -53.53 -13.17 -11.38
N LYS A 890 -53.39 -12.61 -10.16
CA LYS A 890 -52.25 -11.81 -9.74
C LYS A 890 -51.02 -12.65 -9.34
N ASN A 891 -51.22 -13.89 -8.93
CA ASN A 891 -50.17 -14.77 -8.44
C ASN A 891 -49.79 -15.87 -9.44
N LYS A 892 -50.00 -15.62 -10.75
CA LYS A 892 -49.62 -16.58 -11.79
C LYS A 892 -48.13 -16.91 -11.74
N THR A 893 -47.82 -18.19 -11.75
CA THR A 893 -46.44 -18.69 -11.91
C THR A 893 -46.05 -18.66 -13.40
N ALA A 894 -44.81 -18.27 -13.72
CA ALA A 894 -44.32 -18.15 -15.09
C ALA A 894 -44.27 -19.48 -15.87
#